data_AF-A0A7U2QUR6-F1
#
_entry.id   AF-A0A7U2QUR6-F1
#
_cell.length_a   1.000
_cell.length_b   1.000
_cell.length_c   1.000
_cell.angle_alpha   90.00
_cell.angle_beta   90.00
_cell.angle_gamma   90.00
#
_symmetry.space_group_name_H-M   'P 1'
#
loop_
_entity.id
_entity.type
_entity.pdbx_description
1 polymer ?
#
loop_
_entity_poly.entity_id
_entity_poly.type
_entity_poly.pdbx_seq_one_letter_code
_entity_poly.pdbx_strand_id
1 'polypeptide(L)'
;MDSNHHTVLLFGDVTDRWVSSIDYVYSQAATKPWLQSFLDSLFSAIRSGTRAMDRAMQDSLRNCSSFQELPAKYRYTGDEFGMAHAMLIYVIRAVDLLKAIDREPQLLDPNRPRPEVIGIPGGLSSAAVVPTSTNLKSLYDACLEAGRVWARLCNLILVRLRAMEECPGTWGWAVLGIPAKELGKTLEQFQNVMGVPSPKRAKVGVNEDRWSTVIGPPSSLELVLNECPTQKNLPKNELDIHALQHTLSISEADIDYIVGNSLLLDTPLPLGYKICGLDEDRHDAAYSGWSHLLRASVSQTLSRPLNIVQAPPTPESRYGIAVIGMAGKGPGSDDLEGFWNVILKGVDLHQEVPPDRFDVKEYYCPKHPPAGPGKCTMTCRHGCFMNNPGHFDSKFFHISPKEAMLMDPAHRLFLMNAYEALEMAGYSDGQTRWTDPTKIATFFGQCNDEWHVVGHRKLGDKFTYPSCLHELNGKGHRYGRSRGRQRIIHSHSFTSLSRSGVLSDSGNCKTYRDDADGYCRADFSGAVVLKRLDDVITSITTSDAAAQERLFHKVLRKACVTPEDISYVEINGTGTQVGDKAEMGAVSSVFSKRRDGELLPVGAIKANLGHSGAAAGMSSLLKSIFMFQKGTIPPQAGMPHTLNPNFPPLTQRGWSKIVRWNWNAPCLVGRLGLYILELIFLSRLLIDS
;
A
#
# COMPACT_ATOMS: atom_id res chain seq x y z
N MET A 1 30.28 -15.21 6.15
CA MET A 1 30.51 -15.40 4.71
C MET A 1 29.55 -14.48 3.99
N ASP A 2 30.03 -13.83 2.95
CA ASP A 2 29.50 -12.55 2.51
C ASP A 2 28.24 -12.71 1.65
N SER A 3 27.09 -12.31 2.20
CA SER A 3 25.92 -12.02 1.38
C SER A 3 26.15 -10.69 0.66
N ASN A 4 26.54 -10.79 -0.61
CA ASN A 4 26.89 -9.66 -1.46
C ASN A 4 25.62 -8.89 -1.90
N HIS A 5 24.94 -8.27 -0.93
CA HIS A 5 23.70 -7.52 -1.13
C HIS A 5 23.97 -6.23 -1.90
N HIS A 6 23.41 -6.13 -3.09
CA HIS A 6 23.51 -4.95 -3.94
C HIS A 6 22.52 -3.86 -3.48
N THR A 7 22.98 -2.97 -2.60
CA THR A 7 22.17 -1.84 -2.12
C THR A 7 22.14 -0.72 -3.15
N VAL A 8 20.94 -0.23 -3.47
CA VAL A 8 20.71 0.93 -4.34
C VAL A 8 20.08 2.05 -3.51
N LEU A 9 20.65 3.25 -3.54
CA LEU A 9 20.09 4.46 -2.94
C LEU A 9 19.47 5.32 -4.04
N LEU A 10 18.13 5.33 -4.09
CA LEU A 10 17.35 6.12 -5.04
C LEU A 10 16.90 7.45 -4.42
N PHE A 11 17.23 8.56 -5.08
CA PHE A 11 16.78 9.90 -4.74
C PHE A 11 15.80 10.40 -5.82
N GLY A 12 14.54 10.64 -5.42
CA GLY A 12 13.45 11.07 -6.32
C GLY A 12 13.55 12.53 -6.81
N ASP A 13 12.48 13.05 -7.43
CA ASP A 13 12.42 14.41 -7.98
C ASP A 13 11.63 15.40 -7.10
N VAL A 14 11.55 16.67 -7.48
CA VAL A 14 10.66 17.65 -6.84
C VAL A 14 9.18 17.23 -6.83
N THR A 15 8.76 16.28 -7.68
CA THR A 15 7.40 15.69 -7.68
C THR A 15 7.07 14.80 -6.47
N ASP A 16 8.03 14.53 -5.58
CA ASP A 16 7.79 13.78 -4.35
C ASP A 16 6.85 14.53 -3.39
N ARG A 17 6.04 13.79 -2.62
CA ARG A 17 5.10 14.37 -1.64
C ARG A 17 5.71 14.51 -0.26
N TRP A 18 5.92 15.75 0.20
CA TRP A 18 6.48 16.02 1.54
C TRP A 18 5.48 15.87 2.70
N VAL A 19 4.18 16.08 2.46
CA VAL A 19 3.19 16.37 3.52
C VAL A 19 3.14 15.34 4.64
N SER A 20 3.08 14.05 4.34
CA SER A 20 3.09 12.96 5.34
C SER A 20 4.49 12.62 5.85
N SER A 21 5.50 12.83 5.00
CA SER A 21 6.88 12.46 5.27
C SER A 21 7.52 13.41 6.29
N ILE A 22 7.17 14.71 6.24
CA ILE A 22 7.66 15.69 7.22
C ILE A 22 7.04 15.48 8.62
N ASP A 23 5.77 15.07 8.71
CA ASP A 23 5.17 14.69 10.00
C ASP A 23 5.89 13.48 10.60
N TYR A 24 6.26 12.50 9.76
CA TYR A 24 7.09 11.37 10.20
C TYR A 24 8.48 11.84 10.66
N VAL A 25 9.17 12.70 9.90
CA VAL A 25 10.45 13.31 10.29
C VAL A 25 10.37 13.95 11.69
N TYR A 26 9.34 14.73 11.98
CA TYR A 26 9.21 15.37 13.30
C TYR A 26 8.82 14.40 14.42
N SER A 27 8.01 13.37 14.15
CA SER A 27 7.77 12.31 15.14
C SER A 27 9.05 11.54 15.52
N GLN A 28 9.98 11.39 14.57
CA GLN A 28 11.30 10.81 14.83
C GLN A 28 12.22 11.81 15.55
N ALA A 29 12.24 13.10 15.17
CA ALA A 29 13.04 14.13 15.83
C ALA A 29 12.66 14.30 17.32
N ALA A 30 11.37 14.22 17.65
CA ALA A 30 10.87 14.25 19.02
C ALA A 30 11.36 13.08 19.90
N THR A 31 11.90 12.01 19.32
CA THR A 31 12.48 10.86 20.06
C THR A 31 13.99 10.68 19.87
N LYS A 32 14.61 11.39 18.91
CA LYS A 32 16.05 11.37 18.62
C LYS A 32 16.66 12.77 18.71
N PRO A 33 17.29 13.16 19.84
CA PRO A 33 17.85 14.50 20.01
C PRO A 33 18.88 14.92 18.95
N TRP A 34 19.68 13.97 18.43
CA TRP A 34 20.63 14.25 17.34
C TRP A 34 19.93 14.67 16.06
N LEU A 35 18.72 14.16 15.80
CA LEU A 35 17.94 14.44 14.60
C LEU A 35 17.27 15.81 14.67
N GLN A 36 16.80 16.22 15.86
CA GLN A 36 16.39 17.61 16.09
C GLN A 36 17.59 18.56 15.90
N SER A 37 18.75 18.25 16.49
CA SER A 37 19.98 19.03 16.29
C SER A 37 20.41 19.13 14.83
N PHE A 38 20.20 18.08 14.02
CA PHE A 38 20.42 18.13 12.57
C PHE A 38 19.45 19.11 11.88
N LEU A 39 18.16 19.04 12.18
CA LEU A 39 17.13 19.93 11.61
C LEU A 39 17.43 21.41 11.92
N ASP A 40 17.83 21.70 13.16
CA ASP A 40 18.19 23.06 13.59
C ASP A 40 19.49 23.55 12.91
N SER A 41 20.48 22.65 12.77
CA SER A 41 21.74 22.93 12.05
C SER A 41 21.50 23.19 10.56
N LEU A 42 20.64 22.37 9.91
CA LEU A 42 20.30 22.50 8.50
C LEU A 42 19.48 23.76 8.23
N PHE A 43 18.56 24.11 9.13
CA PHE A 43 17.82 25.36 9.04
C PHE A 43 18.74 26.57 9.15
N SER A 44 19.67 26.55 10.10
CA SER A 44 20.72 27.58 10.24
C SER A 44 21.61 27.65 8.99
N ALA A 45 22.04 26.51 8.44
CA ALA A 45 22.87 26.44 7.25
C ALA A 45 22.19 27.09 6.03
N ILE A 46 20.94 26.70 5.74
CA ILE A 46 20.14 27.26 4.64
C ILE A 46 19.82 28.75 4.87
N ARG A 47 19.32 29.11 6.06
CA ARG A 47 18.96 30.50 6.42
C ARG A 47 20.15 31.46 6.43
N SER A 48 21.37 30.97 6.69
CA SER A 48 22.57 31.80 6.61
C SER A 48 22.87 32.26 5.17
N GLY A 49 22.54 31.45 4.16
CA GLY A 49 22.64 31.81 2.75
C GLY A 49 21.53 32.74 2.25
N THR A 50 20.32 32.66 2.83
CA THR A 50 19.14 33.35 2.26
C THR A 50 19.12 34.87 2.48
N ARG A 51 20.01 35.41 3.31
CA ARG A 51 20.15 36.88 3.50
C ARG A 51 20.58 37.64 2.24
N ALA A 52 21.16 36.95 1.25
CA ALA A 52 21.58 37.51 -0.04
C ALA A 52 20.74 37.00 -1.23
N MET A 53 19.57 36.40 -0.95
CA MET A 53 18.66 35.83 -1.96
C MET A 53 17.50 36.80 -2.29
N ASP A 54 16.70 36.49 -3.32
CA ASP A 54 15.54 37.29 -3.71
C ASP A 54 14.51 37.45 -2.58
N ARG A 55 13.72 38.53 -2.61
CA ARG A 55 12.70 38.81 -1.61
C ARG A 55 11.67 37.70 -1.46
N ALA A 56 11.25 37.01 -2.54
CA ALA A 56 10.29 35.90 -2.40
C ALA A 56 10.91 34.65 -1.75
N MET A 57 12.22 34.41 -1.95
CA MET A 57 12.98 33.39 -1.19
C MET A 57 13.14 33.80 0.28
N GLN A 58 13.41 35.08 0.53
CA GLN A 58 13.45 35.61 1.90
C GLN A 58 12.09 35.44 2.59
N ASP A 59 11.00 36.02 2.05
CA ASP A 59 9.66 36.03 2.64
C ASP A 59 9.04 34.62 2.78
N SER A 60 9.50 33.65 1.98
CA SER A 60 9.20 32.23 2.20
C SER A 60 9.68 31.73 3.57
N LEU A 61 10.87 32.15 4.00
CA LEU A 61 11.57 31.71 5.23
C LEU A 61 11.58 32.74 6.38
N ARG A 62 11.28 34.02 6.08
CA ARG A 62 11.57 35.21 6.92
C ARG A 62 10.96 35.16 8.31
N ASN A 63 9.75 34.61 8.40
CA ASN A 63 8.95 34.54 9.62
C ASN A 63 9.07 33.17 10.32
N CYS A 64 9.86 32.24 9.79
CA CYS A 64 10.06 30.91 10.37
C CYS A 64 11.27 30.92 11.32
N SER A 65 11.07 30.44 12.56
CA SER A 65 12.16 30.20 13.52
C SER A 65 12.87 28.86 13.27
N SER A 66 12.14 27.89 12.69
CA SER A 66 12.59 26.52 12.39
C SER A 66 11.92 26.00 11.10
N PHE A 67 12.35 24.82 10.64
CA PHE A 67 11.62 24.12 9.56
C PHE A 67 10.21 23.69 9.94
N GLN A 68 9.89 23.52 11.23
CA GLN A 68 8.57 23.02 11.69
C GLN A 68 7.42 23.99 11.33
N GLU A 69 7.73 25.26 11.13
CA GLU A 69 6.76 26.29 10.75
C GLU A 69 6.47 26.35 9.24
N LEU A 70 7.36 25.83 8.39
CA LEU A 70 7.12 25.80 6.93
C LEU A 70 5.91 24.91 6.57
N PRO A 71 5.78 23.67 7.08
CA PRO A 71 4.57 22.87 6.92
C PRO A 71 3.30 23.55 7.43
N ALA A 72 3.35 24.23 8.58
CA ALA A 72 2.18 24.92 9.12
C ALA A 72 1.67 26.03 8.20
N LYS A 73 2.58 26.71 7.49
CA LYS A 73 2.29 27.72 6.46
C LYS A 73 1.78 27.05 5.17
N TYR A 74 2.60 26.22 4.53
CA TYR A 74 2.39 25.74 3.15
C TYR A 74 1.57 24.45 3.00
N ARG A 75 1.08 23.83 4.08
CA ARG A 75 0.20 22.63 4.00
C ARG A 75 -1.20 22.93 3.43
N TYR A 76 -1.64 24.19 3.53
CA TYR A 76 -2.98 24.61 3.09
C TYR A 76 -3.00 25.89 2.23
N THR A 77 -1.95 26.72 2.28
CA THR A 77 -1.73 27.77 1.27
C THR A 77 -0.75 27.26 0.23
N GLY A 78 -1.12 27.28 -1.06
CA GLY A 78 -0.26 26.81 -2.14
C GLY A 78 1.11 27.52 -2.16
N ASP A 79 2.15 26.77 -2.50
CA ASP A 79 3.51 27.28 -2.68
C ASP A 79 3.68 27.75 -4.13
N GLU A 80 3.32 29.00 -4.38
CA GLU A 80 3.23 29.65 -5.71
C GLU A 80 4.46 29.43 -6.62
N PHE A 81 5.64 29.25 -6.02
CA PHE A 81 6.91 29.04 -6.74
C PHE A 81 7.60 27.71 -6.39
N GLY A 82 6.95 26.82 -5.63
CA GLY A 82 7.51 25.50 -5.22
C GLY A 82 8.75 25.56 -4.33
N MET A 83 9.07 26.71 -3.73
CA MET A 83 10.33 26.93 -3.02
C MET A 83 10.32 26.31 -1.62
N ALA A 84 9.21 26.40 -0.89
CA ALA A 84 9.05 25.73 0.40
C ALA A 84 8.97 24.20 0.23
N HIS A 85 8.26 23.74 -0.81
CA HIS A 85 8.16 22.34 -1.23
C HIS A 85 9.55 21.76 -1.53
N ALA A 86 10.35 22.43 -2.36
CA ALA A 86 11.72 22.03 -2.68
C ALA A 86 12.64 21.99 -1.45
N MET A 87 12.51 22.94 -0.51
CA MET A 87 13.24 22.89 0.77
C MET A 87 12.81 21.70 1.63
N LEU A 88 11.52 21.45 1.77
CA LEU A 88 10.98 20.37 2.62
C LEU A 88 11.36 18.99 2.08
N ILE A 89 11.33 18.79 0.76
CA ILE A 89 11.79 17.56 0.11
C ILE A 89 13.28 17.31 0.34
N TYR A 90 14.14 18.33 0.27
CA TYR A 90 15.55 18.18 0.61
C TYR A 90 15.75 17.80 2.10
N VAL A 91 15.02 18.45 3.02
CA VAL A 91 15.06 18.13 4.46
C VAL A 91 14.69 16.67 4.70
N ILE A 92 13.62 16.17 4.09
CA ILE A 92 13.20 14.76 4.20
C ILE A 92 14.30 13.82 3.70
N ARG A 93 14.84 14.05 2.50
CA ARG A 93 15.91 13.20 1.91
C ARG A 93 17.15 13.15 2.78
N ALA A 94 17.62 14.29 3.27
CA ALA A 94 18.80 14.35 4.13
C ALA A 94 18.57 13.62 5.46
N VAL A 95 17.38 13.75 6.06
CA VAL A 95 16.99 13.03 7.28
C VAL A 95 16.90 11.52 7.06
N ASP A 96 16.22 11.06 6.01
CA ASP A 96 16.04 9.62 5.78
C ASP A 96 17.34 8.94 5.33
N LEU A 97 18.22 9.64 4.59
CA LEU A 97 19.58 9.17 4.31
C LEU A 97 20.42 9.05 5.59
N LEU A 98 20.40 10.05 6.48
CA LEU A 98 21.08 9.98 7.77
C LEU A 98 20.53 8.84 8.64
N LYS A 99 19.20 8.62 8.66
CA LYS A 99 18.56 7.51 9.37
C LYS A 99 18.88 6.14 8.77
N ALA A 100 19.10 6.05 7.46
CA ALA A 100 19.56 4.82 6.82
C ALA A 100 20.98 4.48 7.26
N ILE A 101 21.90 5.45 7.27
CA ILE A 101 23.29 5.26 7.70
C ILE A 101 23.44 5.10 9.22
N ASP A 102 22.56 5.68 10.04
CA ASP A 102 22.43 5.44 11.49
C ASP A 102 22.06 3.98 11.80
N ARG A 103 21.31 3.33 10.90
CA ARG A 103 20.97 1.89 10.98
C ARG A 103 22.00 0.98 10.33
N GLU A 104 22.60 1.43 9.22
CA GLU A 104 23.49 0.65 8.36
C GLU A 104 24.80 1.41 8.03
N PRO A 105 25.71 1.61 9.02
CA PRO A 105 26.97 2.32 8.80
C PRO A 105 27.86 1.68 7.71
N GLN A 106 27.70 0.37 7.47
CA GLN A 106 28.43 -0.38 6.44
C GLN A 106 28.27 0.19 5.02
N LEU A 107 27.21 0.95 4.74
CA LEU A 107 26.97 1.52 3.40
C LEU A 107 27.93 2.68 3.05
N LEU A 108 28.65 3.24 4.04
CA LEU A 108 29.71 4.23 3.82
C LEU A 108 31.12 3.70 4.10
N ASP A 109 31.26 2.45 4.58
CA ASP A 109 32.54 1.82 4.89
C ASP A 109 33.43 1.80 3.63
N PRO A 110 34.60 2.48 3.62
CA PRO A 110 35.48 2.52 2.45
C PRO A 110 36.12 1.16 2.12
N ASN A 111 36.00 0.16 3.00
CA ASN A 111 36.52 -1.19 2.80
C ASN A 111 35.48 -2.16 2.20
N ARG A 112 34.28 -1.68 1.86
CA ARG A 112 33.16 -2.48 1.34
C ARG A 112 32.72 -2.01 -0.05
N PRO A 113 31.99 -2.85 -0.82
CA PRO A 113 31.23 -2.38 -1.96
C PRO A 113 30.31 -1.22 -1.55
N ARG A 114 30.47 -0.06 -2.19
CA ARG A 114 29.57 1.08 -2.00
C ARG A 114 28.20 0.79 -2.62
N PRO A 115 27.11 1.36 -2.08
CA PRO A 115 25.82 1.31 -2.75
C PRO A 115 25.88 2.02 -4.10
N GLU A 116 25.14 1.49 -5.06
CA GLU A 116 24.80 2.21 -6.27
C GLU A 116 23.89 3.39 -5.91
N VAL A 117 24.06 4.52 -6.60
CA VAL A 117 23.32 5.75 -6.31
C VAL A 117 22.64 6.25 -7.57
N ILE A 118 21.31 6.38 -7.51
CA ILE A 118 20.48 6.89 -8.60
C ILE A 118 19.87 8.21 -8.16
N GLY A 119 20.14 9.28 -8.92
CA GLY A 119 19.56 10.60 -8.69
C GLY A 119 18.66 11.02 -9.84
N ILE A 120 17.35 11.01 -9.61
CA ILE A 120 16.38 11.75 -10.43
C ILE A 120 16.60 13.26 -10.11
N PRO A 121 16.38 14.23 -11.01
CA PRO A 121 17.23 15.43 -11.02
C PRO A 121 17.15 16.38 -9.83
N GLY A 122 15.99 16.55 -9.17
CA GLY A 122 15.89 17.26 -7.89
C GLY A 122 16.51 16.51 -6.70
N GLY A 123 16.83 15.23 -6.88
CA GLY A 123 17.53 14.34 -5.95
C GLY A 123 19.04 14.25 -6.18
N LEU A 124 19.58 14.70 -7.31
CA LEU A 124 21.03 14.68 -7.60
C LEU A 124 21.86 15.44 -6.54
N SER A 125 21.30 16.51 -5.96
CA SER A 125 21.89 17.26 -4.86
C SER A 125 22.02 16.44 -3.57
N SER A 126 21.01 15.61 -3.27
CA SER A 126 21.01 14.66 -2.15
C SER A 126 21.84 13.40 -2.44
N ALA A 127 21.97 13.00 -3.71
CA ALA A 127 22.79 11.87 -4.14
C ALA A 127 24.30 12.19 -4.02
N ALA A 128 24.70 13.42 -4.35
CA ALA A 128 26.10 13.84 -4.40
C ALA A 128 26.85 13.79 -3.05
N VAL A 129 26.17 13.69 -1.90
CA VAL A 129 26.83 13.58 -0.58
C VAL A 129 27.34 12.16 -0.26
N VAL A 130 26.80 11.13 -0.94
CA VAL A 130 27.12 9.72 -0.63
C VAL A 130 28.60 9.37 -0.88
N PRO A 131 29.21 9.70 -2.04
CA PRO A 131 30.61 9.33 -2.29
C PRO A 131 31.64 10.10 -1.47
N THR A 132 31.36 11.32 -1.00
CA THR A 132 32.26 12.07 -0.10
C THR A 132 32.24 11.58 1.34
N SER A 133 31.18 10.88 1.73
CA SER A 133 30.96 10.45 3.11
C SER A 133 31.55 9.07 3.37
N THR A 134 32.24 8.88 4.50
CA THR A 134 32.81 7.59 4.96
C THR A 134 32.19 7.08 6.27
N ASN A 135 31.37 7.92 6.92
CA ASN A 135 30.70 7.65 8.18
C ASN A 135 29.56 8.67 8.41
N LEU A 136 28.69 8.40 9.39
CA LEU A 136 27.52 9.22 9.70
C LEU A 136 27.86 10.71 9.97
N LYS A 137 29.02 11.03 10.58
CA LYS A 137 29.42 12.42 10.81
C LYS A 137 29.81 13.13 9.51
N SER A 138 30.66 12.51 8.68
CA SER A 138 31.00 13.08 7.36
C SER A 138 29.76 13.30 6.48
N LEU A 139 28.76 12.42 6.62
CA LEU A 139 27.47 12.58 5.95
C LEU A 139 26.63 13.73 6.52
N TYR A 140 26.58 13.88 7.85
CA TYR A 140 25.93 15.02 8.50
C TYR A 140 26.51 16.34 7.98
N ASP A 141 27.84 16.47 7.98
CA ASP A 141 28.53 17.68 7.52
C ASP A 141 28.30 17.92 6.01
N ALA A 142 28.36 16.89 5.17
CA ALA A 142 28.08 17.00 3.73
C ALA A 142 26.61 17.36 3.43
N CYS A 143 25.64 16.82 4.17
CA CYS A 143 24.22 17.14 4.05
C CYS A 143 23.90 18.61 4.42
N LEU A 144 24.64 19.21 5.36
CA LEU A 144 24.51 20.64 5.67
C LEU A 144 25.00 21.51 4.52
N GLU A 145 26.18 21.21 3.97
CA GLU A 145 26.78 21.99 2.88
C GLU A 145 26.01 21.84 1.56
N ALA A 146 25.57 20.63 1.20
CA ALA A 146 24.68 20.40 0.07
C ALA A 146 23.31 21.10 0.24
N GLY A 147 22.85 21.30 1.49
CA GLY A 147 21.68 22.14 1.77
C GLY A 147 21.89 23.61 1.39
N ARG A 148 23.09 24.15 1.57
CA ARG A 148 23.43 25.51 1.10
C ARG A 148 23.49 25.60 -0.42
N VAL A 149 24.02 24.57 -1.08
CA VAL A 149 24.04 24.45 -2.56
C VAL A 149 22.60 24.43 -3.08
N TRP A 150 21.74 23.61 -2.48
CA TRP A 150 20.32 23.52 -2.81
C TRP A 150 19.59 24.87 -2.66
N ALA A 151 19.80 25.59 -1.55
CA ALA A 151 19.22 26.91 -1.34
C ALA A 151 19.63 27.94 -2.42
N ARG A 152 20.90 27.92 -2.86
CA ARG A 152 21.38 28.80 -3.94
C ARG A 152 20.85 28.38 -5.31
N LEU A 153 20.73 27.08 -5.58
CA LEU A 153 20.08 26.54 -6.77
C LEU A 153 18.62 27.00 -6.86
N CYS A 154 17.83 26.82 -5.79
CA CYS A 154 16.45 27.27 -5.74
C CYS A 154 16.32 28.79 -5.89
N ASN A 155 17.23 29.60 -5.31
CA ASN A 155 17.23 31.04 -5.53
C ASN A 155 17.53 31.43 -6.98
N LEU A 156 18.48 30.77 -7.65
CA LEU A 156 18.73 31.03 -9.07
C LEU A 156 17.48 30.69 -9.90
N ILE A 157 16.89 29.51 -9.67
CA ILE A 157 15.65 29.08 -10.33
C ILE A 157 14.54 30.13 -10.14
N LEU A 158 14.34 30.64 -8.92
CA LEU A 158 13.33 31.66 -8.61
C LEU A 158 13.58 32.99 -9.33
N VAL A 159 14.83 33.47 -9.35
CA VAL A 159 15.20 34.69 -10.09
C VAL A 159 14.99 34.51 -11.60
N ARG A 160 15.28 33.32 -12.14
CA ARG A 160 15.14 33.02 -13.57
C ARG A 160 13.68 32.80 -13.98
N LEU A 161 12.85 32.13 -13.17
CA LEU A 161 11.44 31.89 -13.48
C LEU A 161 10.64 33.21 -13.47
N ARG A 162 10.85 34.06 -12.45
CA ARG A 162 10.18 35.37 -12.35
C ARG A 162 10.58 36.31 -13.50
N ALA A 163 11.81 36.18 -14.00
CA ALA A 163 12.28 36.89 -15.20
C ALA A 163 11.71 36.34 -16.53
N MET A 164 11.10 35.15 -16.53
CA MET A 164 10.34 34.62 -17.68
C MET A 164 8.86 34.97 -17.57
N GLU A 165 8.19 34.61 -16.46
CA GLU A 165 6.84 35.06 -16.10
C GLU A 165 6.52 34.83 -14.62
N GLU A 166 5.74 35.75 -14.05
CA GLU A 166 5.15 35.63 -12.72
C GLU A 166 3.73 35.02 -12.82
N CYS A 167 3.57 33.97 -13.63
CA CYS A 167 2.31 33.26 -13.80
C CYS A 167 2.23 32.07 -12.83
N PRO A 168 1.24 32.01 -11.91
CA PRO A 168 1.09 30.88 -11.00
C PRO A 168 0.51 29.67 -11.73
N GLY A 169 1.11 28.50 -11.55
CA GLY A 169 0.65 27.25 -12.17
C GLY A 169 1.70 26.14 -12.14
N THR A 170 1.46 25.08 -12.90
CA THR A 170 2.46 24.04 -13.17
C THR A 170 3.42 24.46 -14.28
N TRP A 171 4.69 24.13 -14.08
CA TRP A 171 5.80 24.25 -15.02
C TRP A 171 6.16 22.89 -15.66
N GLY A 172 5.38 21.83 -15.42
CA GLY A 172 5.66 20.51 -15.99
C GLY A 172 4.44 19.58 -16.13
N TRP A 173 4.35 18.91 -17.28
CA TRP A 173 3.34 17.90 -17.58
C TRP A 173 3.98 16.60 -18.04
N ALA A 174 3.49 15.45 -17.57
CA ALA A 174 3.79 14.15 -18.18
C ALA A 174 2.90 13.95 -19.41
N VAL A 175 3.50 13.62 -20.55
CA VAL A 175 2.82 13.28 -21.81
C VAL A 175 3.18 11.84 -22.19
N LEU A 176 2.19 11.07 -22.65
CA LEU A 176 2.34 9.65 -22.97
C LEU A 176 2.07 9.35 -24.44
N GLY A 177 2.65 8.26 -24.96
CA GLY A 177 2.32 7.72 -26.28
C GLY A 177 3.04 8.38 -27.48
N ILE A 178 4.10 9.13 -27.23
CA ILE A 178 5.00 9.70 -28.26
C ILE A 178 6.46 9.54 -27.83
N PRO A 179 7.39 9.11 -28.71
CA PRO A 179 8.81 9.02 -28.36
C PRO A 179 9.42 10.39 -28.09
N ALA A 180 10.26 10.51 -27.04
CA ALA A 180 10.88 11.77 -26.61
C ALA A 180 11.57 12.57 -27.75
N LYS A 181 12.24 11.86 -28.67
CA LYS A 181 12.95 12.45 -29.82
C LYS A 181 12.02 12.97 -30.94
N GLU A 182 10.80 12.45 -31.01
CA GLU A 182 9.75 12.95 -31.89
C GLU A 182 9.04 14.14 -31.25
N LEU A 183 8.62 13.97 -29.99
CA LEU A 183 8.05 15.01 -29.13
C LEU A 183 8.88 16.30 -29.13
N GLY A 184 10.19 16.20 -28.88
CA GLY A 184 11.09 17.35 -28.88
C GLY A 184 11.13 18.11 -30.22
N LYS A 185 11.15 17.38 -31.35
CA LYS A 185 11.09 17.98 -32.69
C LYS A 185 9.75 18.68 -32.94
N THR A 186 8.63 18.04 -32.58
CA THR A 186 7.30 18.63 -32.78
C THR A 186 7.12 19.88 -31.92
N LEU A 187 7.54 19.84 -30.65
CA LEU A 187 7.53 21.00 -29.75
C LEU A 187 8.36 22.15 -30.32
N GLU A 188 9.56 21.88 -30.83
CA GLU A 188 10.42 22.90 -31.44
C GLU A 188 9.80 23.48 -32.72
N GLN A 189 9.32 22.63 -33.64
CA GLN A 189 8.71 23.05 -34.90
C GLN A 189 7.46 23.91 -34.66
N PHE A 190 6.55 23.46 -33.79
CA PHE A 190 5.33 24.19 -33.46
C PHE A 190 5.64 25.54 -32.78
N GLN A 191 6.55 25.57 -31.81
CA GLN A 191 6.93 26.81 -31.12
C GLN A 191 7.72 27.79 -32.00
N ASN A 192 8.44 27.30 -33.02
CA ASN A 192 9.00 28.17 -34.07
C ASN A 192 7.88 28.82 -34.91
N VAL A 193 6.87 28.06 -35.34
CA VAL A 193 5.72 28.58 -36.12
C VAL A 193 4.89 29.58 -35.31
N MET A 194 4.65 29.30 -34.03
CA MET A 194 3.91 30.20 -33.11
C MET A 194 4.77 31.36 -32.57
N GLY A 195 6.02 31.52 -33.03
CA GLY A 195 6.89 32.66 -32.68
C GLY A 195 7.37 32.68 -31.22
N VAL A 196 7.29 31.57 -30.48
CA VAL A 196 7.64 31.52 -29.05
C VAL A 196 9.13 31.85 -28.85
N PRO A 197 9.48 32.87 -28.04
CA PRO A 197 10.87 33.25 -27.78
C PRO A 197 11.67 32.10 -27.16
N SER A 198 12.92 31.90 -27.60
CA SER A 198 13.77 30.78 -27.15
C SER A 198 13.82 30.56 -25.63
N PRO A 199 13.93 31.59 -24.76
CA PRO A 199 13.91 31.41 -23.31
C PRO A 199 12.59 30.85 -22.73
N LYS A 200 11.46 31.06 -23.42
CA LYS A 200 10.13 30.59 -22.98
C LYS A 200 9.75 29.21 -23.53
N ARG A 201 10.58 28.58 -24.37
CA ARG A 201 10.18 27.35 -25.06
C ARG A 201 10.06 26.18 -24.08
N ALA A 202 8.91 25.52 -24.12
CA ALA A 202 8.71 24.22 -23.51
C ALA A 202 9.59 23.16 -24.22
N LYS A 203 10.24 22.30 -23.44
CA LYS A 203 11.15 21.24 -23.94
C LYS A 203 10.83 19.92 -23.24
N VAL A 204 11.38 18.82 -23.76
CA VAL A 204 11.42 17.56 -23.02
C VAL A 204 12.40 17.70 -21.84
N GLY A 205 11.97 17.30 -20.65
CA GLY A 205 12.80 17.24 -19.45
C GLY A 205 13.26 15.81 -19.14
N VAL A 206 12.53 15.11 -18.29
CA VAL A 206 12.78 13.71 -17.95
C VAL A 206 11.99 12.81 -18.91
N ASN A 207 12.58 11.74 -19.42
CA ASN A 207 11.92 10.86 -20.38
C ASN A 207 12.27 9.37 -20.20
N GLU A 208 11.42 8.54 -20.81
CA GLU A 208 11.51 7.08 -20.86
C GLU A 208 10.92 6.61 -22.22
N ASP A 209 10.91 5.31 -22.51
CA ASP A 209 10.44 4.74 -23.79
C ASP A 209 8.97 5.07 -24.11
N ARG A 210 8.13 5.32 -23.10
CA ARG A 210 6.66 5.43 -23.25
C ARG A 210 6.06 6.78 -22.85
N TRP A 211 6.82 7.62 -22.15
CA TRP A 211 6.36 8.91 -21.62
C TRP A 211 7.52 9.91 -21.54
N SER A 212 7.17 11.19 -21.38
CA SER A 212 8.14 12.28 -21.23
C SER A 212 7.51 13.42 -20.44
N THR A 213 8.29 14.13 -19.63
CA THR A 213 7.88 15.42 -19.11
C THR A 213 8.11 16.49 -20.16
N VAL A 214 7.11 17.34 -20.38
CA VAL A 214 7.22 18.61 -21.09
C VAL A 214 7.32 19.70 -20.03
N ILE A 215 8.46 20.35 -19.93
CA ILE A 215 8.78 21.37 -18.93
C ILE A 215 8.88 22.73 -19.62
N GLY A 216 8.32 23.78 -19.01
CA GLY A 216 8.35 25.14 -19.54
C GLY A 216 7.50 26.11 -18.72
N PRO A 217 7.41 27.39 -19.13
CA PRO A 217 6.52 28.37 -18.50
C PRO A 217 5.04 27.99 -18.70
N PRO A 218 4.15 28.19 -17.70
CA PRO A 218 2.73 27.88 -17.77
C PRO A 218 2.04 28.37 -19.06
N SER A 219 2.30 29.61 -19.49
CA SER A 219 1.72 30.18 -20.72
C SER A 219 2.11 29.43 -21.99
N SER A 220 3.33 28.89 -22.02
CA SER A 220 3.89 28.17 -23.17
C SER A 220 3.52 26.68 -23.12
N LEU A 221 3.31 26.13 -21.92
CA LEU A 221 2.72 24.80 -21.72
C LEU A 221 1.26 24.77 -22.16
N GLU A 222 0.44 25.74 -21.76
CA GLU A 222 -0.96 25.85 -22.19
C GLU A 222 -1.06 25.87 -23.73
N LEU A 223 -0.24 26.70 -24.38
CA LEU A 223 -0.14 26.78 -25.83
C LEU A 223 0.22 25.42 -26.48
N VAL A 224 1.33 24.78 -26.07
CA VAL A 224 1.76 23.53 -26.74
C VAL A 224 0.84 22.36 -26.42
N LEU A 225 0.25 22.27 -25.22
CA LEU A 225 -0.58 21.13 -24.80
C LEU A 225 -2.00 21.19 -25.39
N ASN A 226 -2.51 22.38 -25.71
CA ASN A 226 -3.86 22.59 -26.22
C ASN A 226 -3.93 22.92 -27.72
N GLU A 227 -2.90 23.52 -28.32
CA GLU A 227 -2.91 23.92 -29.73
C GLU A 227 -1.99 23.09 -30.65
N CYS A 228 -0.89 22.51 -30.14
CA CYS A 228 -0.04 21.67 -30.98
C CYS A 228 -0.81 20.40 -31.40
N PRO A 229 -1.02 20.13 -32.71
CA PRO A 229 -1.90 19.06 -33.17
C PRO A 229 -1.51 17.67 -32.61
N THR A 230 -0.21 17.41 -32.51
CA THR A 230 0.35 16.15 -32.00
C THR A 230 0.26 16.02 -30.47
N GLN A 231 0.02 17.11 -29.73
CA GLN A 231 -0.08 17.09 -28.26
C GLN A 231 -1.51 17.17 -27.74
N LYS A 232 -2.39 17.87 -28.49
CA LYS A 232 -3.78 18.15 -28.11
C LYS A 232 -4.53 16.90 -27.66
N ASN A 233 -4.37 15.81 -28.40
CA ASN A 233 -5.12 14.56 -28.22
C ASN A 233 -4.34 13.45 -27.46
N LEU A 234 -3.10 13.70 -27.03
CA LEU A 234 -2.34 12.71 -26.25
C LEU A 234 -2.79 12.68 -24.78
N PRO A 235 -2.75 11.51 -24.12
CA PRO A 235 -2.89 11.42 -22.67
C PRO A 235 -1.79 12.24 -21.99
N LYS A 236 -2.20 13.13 -21.08
CA LYS A 236 -1.31 14.04 -20.37
C LYS A 236 -1.79 14.27 -18.93
N ASN A 237 -0.84 14.41 -18.00
CA ASN A 237 -1.09 14.66 -16.59
C ASN A 237 -0.24 15.85 -16.10
N GLU A 238 -0.86 16.73 -15.33
CA GLU A 238 -0.18 17.80 -14.60
C GLU A 238 0.75 17.22 -13.52
N LEU A 239 1.94 17.83 -13.34
CA LEU A 239 2.91 17.45 -12.32
C LEU A 239 3.07 18.56 -11.27
N ASP A 240 3.47 18.13 -10.07
CA ASP A 240 3.75 18.95 -8.87
C ASP A 240 5.10 19.69 -9.02
N ILE A 241 5.26 20.42 -10.13
CA ILE A 241 6.46 21.13 -10.56
C ILE A 241 6.08 22.60 -10.75
N HIS A 242 6.56 23.49 -9.87
CA HIS A 242 6.22 24.92 -9.90
C HIS A 242 7.41 25.83 -10.30
N ALA A 243 8.45 25.25 -10.91
CA ALA A 243 9.68 25.95 -11.21
C ALA A 243 10.45 25.35 -12.40
N LEU A 244 11.43 26.11 -12.91
CA LEU A 244 12.29 25.71 -14.04
C LEU A 244 13.26 24.58 -13.68
N GLN A 245 13.21 23.50 -14.47
CA GLN A 245 14.24 22.45 -14.54
C GLN A 245 14.48 22.04 -16.01
N HIS A 246 15.62 21.41 -16.32
CA HIS A 246 16.05 20.89 -17.65
C HIS A 246 16.12 21.87 -18.83
N THR A 247 15.55 23.07 -18.70
CA THR A 247 15.24 24.00 -19.79
C THR A 247 16.14 25.23 -19.78
N LEU A 248 16.81 25.51 -18.66
CA LEU A 248 17.52 26.75 -18.38
C LEU A 248 18.93 26.73 -18.98
N SER A 249 19.29 27.76 -19.76
CA SER A 249 20.70 28.00 -20.11
C SER A 249 21.43 28.63 -18.93
N ILE A 250 22.46 27.96 -18.40
CA ILE A 250 23.31 28.47 -17.31
C ILE A 250 24.73 28.75 -17.81
N SER A 251 25.41 29.69 -17.16
CA SER A 251 26.84 29.97 -17.33
C SER A 251 27.67 29.35 -16.20
N GLU A 252 28.99 29.25 -16.38
CA GLU A 252 29.88 28.85 -15.28
C GLU A 252 29.75 29.76 -14.06
N ALA A 253 29.45 31.05 -14.24
CA ALA A 253 29.21 31.97 -13.11
C ALA A 253 27.91 31.68 -12.34
N ASP A 254 26.88 31.14 -13.01
CA ASP A 254 25.68 30.62 -12.34
C ASP A 254 26.01 29.36 -11.53
N ILE A 255 26.86 28.47 -12.08
CA ILE A 255 27.31 27.25 -11.41
C ILE A 255 28.21 27.58 -10.21
N ASP A 256 29.17 28.51 -10.36
CA ASP A 256 30.04 29.01 -9.29
C ASP A 256 29.22 29.61 -8.14
N TYR A 257 28.17 30.39 -8.45
CA TYR A 257 27.24 30.90 -7.46
C TYR A 257 26.52 29.77 -6.71
N ILE A 258 26.04 28.74 -7.41
CA ILE A 258 25.31 27.62 -6.80
C ILE A 258 26.24 26.75 -5.94
N VAL A 259 27.37 26.30 -6.47
CA VAL A 259 28.34 25.45 -5.75
C VAL A 259 28.98 26.22 -4.60
N GLY A 260 29.29 27.51 -4.81
CA GLY A 260 29.87 28.39 -3.80
C GLY A 260 31.26 27.93 -3.33
N ASN A 261 31.64 28.34 -2.12
CA ASN A 261 32.91 27.99 -1.49
C ASN A 261 32.65 27.19 -0.20
N SER A 262 33.29 26.03 -0.05
CA SER A 262 33.27 25.21 1.16
C SER A 262 34.50 24.31 1.22
N LEU A 263 35.02 24.03 2.43
CA LEU A 263 36.22 23.19 2.62
C LEU A 263 36.00 21.73 2.20
N LEU A 264 34.75 21.29 2.06
CA LEU A 264 34.43 19.95 1.57
C LEU A 264 34.54 19.82 0.04
N LEU A 265 34.64 20.91 -0.73
CA LEU A 265 34.64 20.87 -2.20
C LEU A 265 35.84 20.11 -2.78
N ASP A 266 36.97 20.15 -2.06
CA ASP A 266 38.20 19.44 -2.41
C ASP A 266 38.23 17.97 -1.93
N THR A 267 37.12 17.46 -1.37
CA THR A 267 37.04 16.05 -0.96
C THR A 267 37.20 15.13 -2.20
N PRO A 268 38.21 14.24 -2.22
CA PRO A 268 38.39 13.31 -3.31
C PRO A 268 37.27 12.25 -3.31
N LEU A 269 36.91 11.78 -4.50
CA LEU A 269 35.87 10.77 -4.69
C LEU A 269 36.50 9.39 -4.95
N PRO A 270 35.80 8.27 -4.68
CA PRO A 270 36.30 6.94 -5.04
C PRO A 270 36.56 6.83 -6.55
N LEU A 271 37.63 6.15 -6.94
CA LEU A 271 38.04 6.06 -8.34
C LEU A 271 36.94 5.41 -9.20
N GLY A 272 36.49 6.11 -10.24
CA GLY A 272 35.45 5.64 -11.15
C GLY A 272 34.03 5.67 -10.56
N TYR A 273 33.80 6.35 -9.43
CA TYR A 273 32.46 6.49 -8.85
C TYR A 273 31.52 7.26 -9.80
N LYS A 274 30.29 6.76 -9.94
CA LYS A 274 29.24 7.35 -10.78
C LYS A 274 27.93 7.47 -10.01
N ILE A 275 27.10 8.42 -10.43
CA ILE A 275 25.70 8.55 -10.02
C ILE A 275 24.87 8.34 -11.28
N CYS A 276 23.90 7.43 -11.23
CA CYS A 276 23.00 7.20 -12.34
C CYS A 276 22.01 8.36 -12.45
N GLY A 277 21.73 8.79 -13.68
CA GLY A 277 21.05 10.05 -13.96
C GLY A 277 21.96 11.29 -14.03
N LEU A 278 23.28 11.10 -14.17
CA LEU A 278 24.27 12.16 -14.30
C LEU A 278 25.22 11.90 -15.49
N ASP A 279 25.39 12.90 -16.38
CA ASP A 279 26.29 12.86 -17.55
C ASP A 279 26.14 11.58 -18.41
N GLU A 280 24.90 11.15 -18.69
CA GLU A 280 24.60 9.87 -19.36
C GLU A 280 25.30 9.70 -20.73
N ASP A 281 25.40 10.79 -21.51
CA ASP A 281 26.14 10.86 -22.79
C ASP A 281 27.67 10.65 -22.67
N ARG A 282 28.22 10.60 -21.45
CA ARG A 282 29.68 10.53 -21.17
C ARG A 282 30.04 9.31 -20.34
N HIS A 283 30.11 8.15 -21.00
CA HIS A 283 30.49 6.89 -20.35
C HIS A 283 31.90 6.91 -19.72
N ASP A 284 32.76 7.85 -20.07
CA ASP A 284 34.10 8.10 -19.53
C ASP A 284 34.16 9.16 -18.42
N ALA A 285 33.03 9.77 -18.04
CA ALA A 285 32.98 10.81 -17.01
C ALA A 285 33.58 10.33 -15.67
N ALA A 286 34.66 11.00 -15.25
CA ALA A 286 35.37 10.75 -14.00
C ALA A 286 35.46 12.05 -13.18
N TYR A 287 34.85 12.05 -12.00
CA TYR A 287 34.82 13.21 -11.10
C TYR A 287 36.04 13.21 -10.20
N SER A 288 36.88 14.24 -10.33
CA SER A 288 38.15 14.39 -9.61
C SER A 288 38.00 14.74 -8.11
N GLY A 289 36.85 15.27 -7.72
CA GLY A 289 36.53 15.70 -6.37
C GLY A 289 35.10 16.24 -6.29
N TRP A 290 34.61 16.53 -5.08
CA TRP A 290 33.20 16.89 -4.86
C TRP A 290 32.73 18.10 -5.65
N SER A 291 33.60 19.11 -5.81
CA SER A 291 33.34 20.28 -6.65
C SER A 291 32.89 19.90 -8.07
N HIS A 292 33.59 18.96 -8.72
CA HIS A 292 33.26 18.53 -10.08
C HIS A 292 31.91 17.79 -10.13
N LEU A 293 31.64 16.91 -9.15
CA LEU A 293 30.37 16.19 -9.04
C LEU A 293 29.19 17.14 -8.82
N LEU A 294 29.35 18.15 -7.95
CA LEU A 294 28.31 19.16 -7.71
C LEU A 294 28.08 20.05 -8.95
N ARG A 295 29.13 20.47 -9.65
CA ARG A 295 29.02 21.23 -10.93
C ARG A 295 28.22 20.45 -11.97
N ALA A 296 28.55 19.17 -12.15
CA ALA A 296 27.83 18.27 -13.04
C ALA A 296 26.35 18.14 -12.63
N SER A 297 26.07 17.88 -11.35
CA SER A 297 24.69 17.76 -10.83
C SER A 297 23.87 19.02 -11.10
N VAL A 298 24.42 20.21 -10.84
CA VAL A 298 23.76 21.49 -11.11
C VAL A 298 23.46 21.67 -12.61
N SER A 299 24.40 21.32 -13.49
CA SER A 299 24.20 21.37 -14.94
C SER A 299 23.10 20.40 -15.41
N GLN A 300 23.07 19.19 -14.86
CA GLN A 300 22.07 18.17 -15.21
C GLN A 300 20.66 18.55 -14.72
N THR A 301 20.51 19.03 -13.48
CA THR A 301 19.20 19.48 -12.96
C THR A 301 18.63 20.67 -13.74
N LEU A 302 19.47 21.65 -14.11
CA LEU A 302 18.99 22.91 -14.69
C LEU A 302 18.89 22.91 -16.22
N SER A 303 19.80 22.24 -16.92
CA SER A 303 20.09 22.56 -18.34
C SER A 303 20.02 21.41 -19.33
N ARG A 304 19.87 20.16 -18.86
CA ARG A 304 19.87 18.96 -19.72
C ARG A 304 18.65 18.09 -19.45
N PRO A 305 18.09 17.42 -20.46
CA PRO A 305 17.13 16.35 -20.23
C PRO A 305 17.79 15.14 -19.55
N LEU A 306 16.95 14.25 -18.98
CA LEU A 306 17.36 12.97 -18.37
C LEU A 306 16.62 11.81 -19.06
N ASN A 307 17.29 10.70 -19.38
CA ASN A 307 16.67 9.49 -19.92
C ASN A 307 16.75 8.32 -18.92
N ILE A 308 15.64 8.02 -18.25
CA ILE A 308 15.56 6.98 -17.20
C ILE A 308 15.95 5.58 -17.73
N VAL A 309 15.88 5.33 -19.04
CA VAL A 309 16.28 4.04 -19.65
C VAL A 309 17.80 3.81 -19.66
N GLN A 310 18.61 4.86 -19.45
CA GLN A 310 20.08 4.74 -19.39
C GLN A 310 20.65 4.73 -17.96
N ALA A 311 19.85 5.09 -16.95
CA ALA A 311 20.07 4.56 -15.61
C ALA A 311 19.87 3.03 -15.65
N PRO A 312 20.61 2.23 -14.84
CA PRO A 312 20.21 0.86 -14.58
C PRO A 312 18.78 0.90 -14.03
N PRO A 313 17.88 0.05 -14.52
CA PRO A 313 16.44 0.27 -14.36
C PRO A 313 16.09 0.39 -12.89
N THR A 314 15.72 1.59 -12.46
CA THR A 314 14.98 1.79 -11.21
C THR A 314 13.82 0.81 -11.24
N PRO A 315 13.65 -0.07 -10.23
CA PRO A 315 12.49 -0.93 -10.19
C PRO A 315 11.23 -0.05 -10.26
N GLU A 316 10.51 -0.13 -11.39
CA GLU A 316 9.18 0.47 -11.49
C GLU A 316 8.39 0.02 -10.26
N SER A 317 7.63 0.93 -9.67
CA SER A 317 6.92 0.72 -8.41
C SER A 317 5.70 -0.19 -8.55
N ARG A 318 5.88 -1.37 -9.13
CA ARG A 318 4.92 -2.46 -9.28
C ARG A 318 4.81 -3.22 -7.94
N TYR A 319 4.31 -2.54 -6.90
CA TYR A 319 3.98 -3.05 -5.55
C TYR A 319 2.86 -4.13 -5.55
N GLY A 320 2.96 -5.13 -6.43
CA GLY A 320 1.98 -6.21 -6.53
C GLY A 320 2.33 -7.36 -5.60
N ILE A 321 1.34 -8.12 -5.14
CA ILE A 321 1.59 -9.41 -4.47
C ILE A 321 1.04 -10.52 -5.37
N ALA A 322 1.88 -11.52 -5.67
CA ALA A 322 1.54 -12.67 -6.47
C ALA A 322 1.12 -13.83 -5.55
N VAL A 323 -0.16 -14.22 -5.63
CA VAL A 323 -0.59 -15.50 -5.07
C VAL A 323 -0.10 -16.60 -6.03
N ILE A 324 0.91 -17.36 -5.61
CA ILE A 324 1.55 -18.38 -6.48
C ILE A 324 1.08 -19.81 -6.18
N GLY A 325 0.38 -20.03 -5.05
CA GLY A 325 -0.28 -21.28 -4.71
C GLY A 325 -1.31 -21.04 -3.61
N MET A 326 -2.31 -21.92 -3.49
CA MET A 326 -3.41 -21.77 -2.53
C MET A 326 -4.02 -23.11 -2.11
N ALA A 327 -4.64 -23.15 -0.94
CA ALA A 327 -5.44 -24.26 -0.43
C ALA A 327 -6.55 -23.75 0.49
N GLY A 328 -7.65 -24.47 0.62
CA GLY A 328 -8.79 -24.03 1.42
C GLY A 328 -9.89 -25.07 1.53
N LYS A 329 -10.48 -25.18 2.73
CA LYS A 329 -11.46 -26.18 3.14
C LYS A 329 -12.48 -25.54 4.09
N GLY A 330 -13.74 -25.95 3.97
CA GLY A 330 -14.86 -25.26 4.60
C GLY A 330 -16.16 -26.07 4.61
N PRO A 331 -17.30 -25.42 4.85
CA PRO A 331 -18.60 -26.07 4.81
C PRO A 331 -18.83 -26.67 3.42
N GLY A 332 -19.26 -27.93 3.37
CA GLY A 332 -19.50 -28.65 2.11
C GLY A 332 -18.29 -28.76 1.15
N SER A 333 -17.06 -28.53 1.63
CA SER A 333 -15.88 -28.40 0.78
C SER A 333 -14.60 -28.90 1.47
N ASP A 334 -14.23 -30.15 1.17
CA ASP A 334 -12.96 -30.76 1.63
C ASP A 334 -11.77 -30.43 0.69
N ASP A 335 -12.01 -29.71 -0.42
CA ASP A 335 -11.01 -29.17 -1.35
C ASP A 335 -11.50 -27.87 -2.05
N LEU A 336 -10.62 -27.26 -2.84
CA LEU A 336 -10.84 -25.99 -3.55
C LEU A 336 -11.87 -26.03 -4.70
N GLU A 337 -11.99 -27.15 -5.44
CA GLU A 337 -13.02 -27.28 -6.48
C GLU A 337 -14.39 -27.53 -5.85
N GLY A 338 -14.45 -28.29 -4.74
CA GLY A 338 -15.65 -28.40 -3.89
C GLY A 338 -16.09 -27.02 -3.39
N PHE A 339 -15.15 -26.23 -2.86
CA PHE A 339 -15.38 -24.86 -2.40
C PHE A 339 -15.93 -23.96 -3.52
N TRP A 340 -15.31 -23.98 -4.71
CA TRP A 340 -15.83 -23.23 -5.86
C TRP A 340 -17.21 -23.72 -6.31
N ASN A 341 -17.46 -25.03 -6.30
CA ASN A 341 -18.77 -25.61 -6.65
C ASN A 341 -19.91 -25.14 -5.76
N VAL A 342 -19.68 -24.94 -4.45
CA VAL A 342 -20.67 -24.38 -3.52
C VAL A 342 -21.03 -22.95 -3.91
N ILE A 343 -20.02 -22.12 -4.15
CA ILE A 343 -20.17 -20.70 -4.48
C ILE A 343 -20.84 -20.51 -5.84
N LEU A 344 -20.38 -21.23 -6.87
CA LEU A 344 -20.89 -21.16 -8.23
C LEU A 344 -22.38 -21.53 -8.33
N LYS A 345 -22.83 -22.46 -7.47
CA LYS A 345 -24.23 -22.90 -7.38
C LYS A 345 -25.09 -22.01 -6.47
N GLY A 346 -24.53 -21.00 -5.80
CA GLY A 346 -25.26 -20.11 -4.90
C GLY A 346 -25.79 -20.78 -3.63
N VAL A 347 -25.17 -21.89 -3.20
CA VAL A 347 -25.68 -22.72 -2.09
C VAL A 347 -25.42 -22.03 -0.75
N ASP A 348 -26.46 -22.03 0.09
CA ASP A 348 -26.41 -21.73 1.52
C ASP A 348 -26.13 -23.03 2.30
N LEU A 349 -25.10 -23.05 3.16
CA LEU A 349 -24.65 -24.21 3.92
C LEU A 349 -24.82 -24.07 5.45
N HIS A 350 -25.75 -23.23 5.93
CA HIS A 350 -26.09 -23.25 7.34
C HIS A 350 -26.89 -24.51 7.72
N GLN A 351 -26.61 -25.04 8.91
CA GLN A 351 -27.33 -26.15 9.52
C GLN A 351 -27.39 -25.97 11.04
N GLU A 352 -28.24 -26.72 11.73
CA GLU A 352 -28.25 -26.76 13.20
C GLU A 352 -26.92 -27.33 13.73
N VAL A 353 -26.41 -26.82 14.86
CA VAL A 353 -25.07 -27.20 15.36
C VAL A 353 -24.95 -28.72 15.53
N PRO A 354 -23.99 -29.39 14.87
CA PRO A 354 -23.83 -30.83 14.94
C PRO A 354 -23.62 -31.37 16.37
N PRO A 355 -24.26 -32.49 16.77
CA PRO A 355 -24.19 -33.04 18.14
C PRO A 355 -22.80 -33.53 18.60
N ASP A 356 -21.83 -33.63 17.70
CA ASP A 356 -20.42 -33.89 18.03
C ASP A 356 -19.67 -32.61 18.46
N ARG A 357 -20.13 -31.42 18.03
CA ARG A 357 -19.63 -30.11 18.49
C ARG A 357 -20.13 -29.80 19.91
N PHE A 358 -21.45 -29.72 20.12
CA PHE A 358 -22.11 -29.65 21.44
C PHE A 358 -23.62 -29.96 21.36
N ASP A 359 -24.28 -30.25 22.49
CA ASP A 359 -25.75 -30.42 22.53
C ASP A 359 -26.46 -29.06 22.56
N VAL A 360 -27.10 -28.70 21.44
CA VAL A 360 -27.92 -27.48 21.30
C VAL A 360 -29.02 -27.41 22.37
N LYS A 361 -29.60 -28.55 22.77
CA LYS A 361 -30.69 -28.60 23.77
C LYS A 361 -30.20 -28.25 25.17
N GLU A 362 -28.90 -28.32 25.44
CA GLU A 362 -28.35 -27.84 26.72
C GLU A 362 -28.37 -26.31 26.80
N TYR A 363 -28.21 -25.59 25.68
CA TYR A 363 -27.94 -24.14 25.69
C TYR A 363 -29.01 -23.28 25.00
N TYR A 364 -29.83 -23.84 24.12
CA TYR A 364 -30.86 -23.08 23.43
C TYR A 364 -31.94 -22.55 24.39
N CYS A 365 -32.28 -21.27 24.24
CA CYS A 365 -33.40 -20.64 24.92
C CYS A 365 -34.01 -19.58 23.98
N PRO A 366 -35.32 -19.61 23.66
CA PRO A 366 -35.95 -18.69 22.70
C PRO A 366 -35.84 -17.19 23.06
N LYS A 367 -35.41 -16.86 24.28
CA LYS A 367 -35.03 -15.52 24.72
C LYS A 367 -34.03 -15.63 25.85
N HIS A 368 -33.02 -14.77 25.91
CA HIS A 368 -32.10 -14.77 27.06
C HIS A 368 -32.81 -14.45 28.38
N PRO A 369 -32.46 -15.13 29.48
CA PRO A 369 -32.94 -14.78 30.82
C PRO A 369 -32.32 -13.44 31.29
N PRO A 370 -32.90 -12.79 32.31
CA PRO A 370 -32.35 -11.58 32.92
C PRO A 370 -30.90 -11.76 33.39
N ALA A 371 -30.14 -10.66 33.44
CA ALA A 371 -28.74 -10.70 33.83
C ALA A 371 -28.56 -11.07 35.32
N GLY A 372 -27.97 -12.25 35.57
CA GLY A 372 -27.68 -12.74 36.91
C GLY A 372 -26.85 -14.05 36.88
N PRO A 373 -26.60 -14.67 38.04
CA PRO A 373 -25.89 -15.94 38.15
C PRO A 373 -26.78 -17.11 37.67
N GLY A 374 -26.82 -17.31 36.36
CA GLY A 374 -27.61 -18.35 35.70
C GLY A 374 -26.84 -19.06 34.58
N LYS A 375 -27.50 -20.06 33.96
CA LYS A 375 -26.92 -20.83 32.86
C LYS A 375 -26.68 -19.95 31.63
N CYS A 376 -25.53 -20.13 30.97
CA CYS A 376 -25.30 -19.54 29.66
C CYS A 376 -26.29 -20.11 28.64
N THR A 377 -26.87 -19.25 27.81
CA THR A 377 -27.93 -19.58 26.85
C THR A 377 -27.67 -18.92 25.50
N MET A 378 -28.23 -19.49 24.43
CA MET A 378 -28.20 -18.94 23.07
C MET A 378 -29.62 -18.92 22.46
N THR A 379 -29.92 -17.87 21.71
CA THR A 379 -31.13 -17.72 20.88
C THR A 379 -30.91 -18.26 19.47
N CYS A 380 -29.67 -18.24 18.97
CA CYS A 380 -29.28 -18.87 17.72
C CYS A 380 -29.06 -20.38 17.88
N ARG A 381 -29.30 -21.16 16.82
CA ARG A 381 -28.99 -22.62 16.78
C ARG A 381 -28.18 -23.07 15.56
N HIS A 382 -27.86 -22.15 14.65
CA HIS A 382 -27.31 -22.47 13.34
C HIS A 382 -25.84 -22.07 13.17
N GLY A 383 -25.16 -22.76 12.26
CA GLY A 383 -23.80 -22.47 11.82
C GLY A 383 -23.45 -23.23 10.54
N CYS A 384 -22.37 -22.85 9.87
CA CYS A 384 -21.85 -23.51 8.68
C CYS A 384 -20.59 -24.28 9.05
N PHE A 385 -20.65 -25.62 9.12
CA PHE A 385 -19.60 -26.43 9.74
C PHE A 385 -18.80 -27.23 8.72
N MET A 386 -17.51 -27.42 9.01
CA MET A 386 -16.70 -28.43 8.32
C MET A 386 -17.14 -29.82 8.78
N ASN A 387 -17.15 -30.79 7.86
CA ASN A 387 -17.52 -32.17 8.15
C ASN A 387 -16.53 -32.82 9.11
N ASN A 388 -15.24 -32.77 8.75
CA ASN A 388 -14.18 -33.58 9.36
C ASN A 388 -13.02 -32.76 9.98
N PRO A 389 -13.27 -31.71 10.78
CA PRO A 389 -12.23 -30.78 11.25
C PRO A 389 -11.16 -31.43 12.15
N GLY A 390 -11.42 -32.64 12.66
CA GLY A 390 -10.44 -33.41 13.44
C GLY A 390 -9.45 -34.25 12.61
N HIS A 391 -9.64 -34.39 11.30
CA HIS A 391 -8.75 -35.19 10.45
C HIS A 391 -7.38 -34.52 10.29
N PHE A 392 -6.31 -35.34 10.35
CA PHE A 392 -4.92 -34.88 10.25
C PHE A 392 -3.98 -36.07 10.04
N ASP A 393 -3.10 -36.03 9.03
CA ASP A 393 -2.03 -37.04 8.91
C ASP A 393 -0.86 -36.71 9.84
N SER A 394 -1.01 -37.12 11.10
CA SER A 394 0.04 -37.02 12.12
C SER A 394 1.39 -37.64 11.68
N LYS A 395 1.38 -38.73 10.89
CA LYS A 395 2.63 -39.39 10.46
C LYS A 395 3.38 -38.57 9.44
N PHE A 396 2.65 -37.97 8.49
CA PHE A 396 3.21 -37.09 7.47
C PHE A 396 3.94 -35.90 8.10
N PHE A 397 3.32 -35.22 9.06
CA PHE A 397 3.92 -34.11 9.80
C PHE A 397 4.87 -34.53 10.94
N HIS A 398 5.27 -35.81 11.01
CA HIS A 398 6.17 -36.39 12.02
C HIS A 398 5.73 -36.21 13.49
N ILE A 399 4.44 -36.01 13.71
CA ILE A 399 3.81 -35.77 15.02
C ILE A 399 3.25 -37.10 15.56
N SER A 400 3.36 -37.32 16.86
CA SER A 400 2.83 -38.56 17.45
C SER A 400 1.28 -38.56 17.47
N PRO A 401 0.58 -39.70 17.28
CA PRO A 401 -0.88 -39.73 17.36
C PRO A 401 -1.44 -39.24 18.71
N LYS A 402 -0.68 -39.35 19.80
CA LYS A 402 -1.05 -38.82 21.13
C LYS A 402 -0.99 -37.30 21.20
N GLU A 403 -0.04 -36.70 20.49
CA GLU A 403 0.18 -35.25 20.39
C GLU A 403 -0.81 -34.61 19.41
N ALA A 404 -1.08 -35.27 18.28
CA ALA A 404 -2.12 -34.86 17.33
C ALA A 404 -3.53 -34.79 17.97
N MET A 405 -3.82 -35.62 18.96
CA MET A 405 -5.06 -35.52 19.76
C MET A 405 -5.08 -34.30 20.70
N LEU A 406 -3.91 -33.74 21.07
CA LEU A 406 -3.81 -32.56 21.93
C LEU A 406 -3.73 -31.24 21.14
N MET A 407 -3.24 -31.26 19.90
CA MET A 407 -3.20 -30.09 19.01
C MET A 407 -4.58 -29.53 18.67
N ASP A 408 -4.70 -28.21 18.54
CA ASP A 408 -5.91 -27.56 18.03
C ASP A 408 -6.23 -28.04 16.60
N PRO A 409 -7.48 -28.43 16.30
CA PRO A 409 -7.96 -28.62 14.93
C PRO A 409 -7.53 -27.52 13.95
N ALA A 410 -7.55 -26.25 14.35
CA ALA A 410 -7.14 -25.13 13.52
C ALA A 410 -5.66 -25.21 13.11
N HIS A 411 -4.77 -25.61 14.02
CA HIS A 411 -3.34 -25.79 13.71
C HIS A 411 -3.11 -26.99 12.79
N ARG A 412 -3.86 -28.09 13.02
CA ARG A 412 -3.81 -29.29 12.18
C ARG A 412 -4.30 -29.03 10.74
N LEU A 413 -5.42 -28.33 10.57
CA LEU A 413 -5.89 -27.91 9.25
C LEU A 413 -4.94 -26.89 8.60
N PHE A 414 -4.35 -25.97 9.38
CA PHE A 414 -3.40 -25.00 8.84
C PHE A 414 -2.11 -25.66 8.32
N LEU A 415 -1.56 -26.66 9.02
CA LEU A 415 -0.41 -27.43 8.53
C LEU A 415 -0.70 -28.12 7.19
N MET A 416 -1.88 -28.76 7.05
CA MET A 416 -2.30 -29.39 5.78
C MET A 416 -2.49 -28.35 4.67
N ASN A 417 -3.23 -27.28 4.92
CA ASN A 417 -3.47 -26.24 3.91
C ASN A 417 -2.18 -25.48 3.53
N ALA A 418 -1.26 -25.26 4.46
CA ALA A 418 0.04 -24.67 4.16
C ALA A 418 0.88 -25.58 3.27
N TYR A 419 0.87 -26.89 3.52
CA TYR A 419 1.54 -27.88 2.66
C TYR A 419 0.91 -27.93 1.26
N GLU A 420 -0.42 -28.08 1.15
CA GLU A 420 -1.16 -28.11 -0.11
C GLU A 420 -0.95 -26.83 -0.95
N ALA A 421 -0.87 -25.66 -0.30
CA ALA A 421 -0.60 -24.40 -0.97
C ALA A 421 0.86 -24.29 -1.46
N LEU A 422 1.84 -24.84 -0.73
CA LEU A 422 3.25 -24.92 -1.15
C LEU A 422 3.44 -25.92 -2.30
N GLU A 423 2.77 -27.07 -2.25
CA GLU A 423 2.74 -28.04 -3.34
C GLU A 423 2.14 -27.43 -4.61
N MET A 424 1.01 -26.71 -4.51
CA MET A 424 0.43 -25.95 -5.63
C MET A 424 1.38 -24.87 -6.17
N ALA A 425 2.19 -24.23 -5.31
CA ALA A 425 3.20 -23.26 -5.73
C ALA A 425 4.43 -23.91 -6.40
N GLY A 426 4.55 -25.24 -6.41
CA GLY A 426 5.71 -25.98 -6.90
C GLY A 426 6.92 -25.90 -5.96
N TYR A 427 6.70 -25.66 -4.67
CA TYR A 427 7.75 -25.53 -3.66
C TYR A 427 8.01 -26.88 -2.96
N SER A 428 9.25 -27.37 -3.01
CA SER A 428 9.71 -28.50 -2.21
C SER A 428 10.32 -28.02 -0.89
N ASP A 429 10.58 -28.97 0.02
CA ASP A 429 11.57 -28.79 1.09
C ASP A 429 12.98 -28.57 0.51
N GLY A 430 13.87 -28.00 1.32
CA GLY A 430 15.25 -27.68 0.97
C GLY A 430 15.45 -26.32 0.28
N GLN A 431 16.71 -25.94 0.09
CA GLN A 431 17.07 -24.70 -0.59
C GLN A 431 17.15 -24.92 -2.10
N THR A 432 16.47 -24.07 -2.87
CA THR A 432 16.50 -24.05 -4.34
C THR A 432 17.02 -22.71 -4.86
N ARG A 433 17.17 -22.55 -6.18
CA ARG A 433 17.47 -21.25 -6.80
C ARG A 433 16.44 -20.16 -6.49
N TRP A 434 15.19 -20.54 -6.17
CA TRP A 434 14.05 -19.62 -6.03
C TRP A 434 13.38 -19.69 -4.65
N THR A 435 13.85 -20.58 -3.79
CA THR A 435 13.31 -20.92 -2.46
C THR A 435 14.46 -20.93 -1.46
N ASP A 436 14.41 -20.03 -0.48
CA ASP A 436 15.34 -20.02 0.65
C ASP A 436 14.54 -20.26 1.93
N PRO A 437 14.64 -21.45 2.54
CA PRO A 437 13.91 -21.78 3.77
C PRO A 437 14.16 -20.80 4.92
N THR A 438 15.31 -20.11 4.96
CA THR A 438 15.61 -19.08 5.98
C THR A 438 14.85 -17.77 5.78
N LYS A 439 14.15 -17.61 4.64
CA LYS A 439 13.39 -16.42 4.26
C LYS A 439 11.88 -16.67 4.09
N ILE A 440 11.40 -17.87 4.42
CA ILE A 440 9.95 -18.17 4.44
C ILE A 440 9.37 -17.72 5.78
N ALA A 441 8.46 -16.74 5.74
CA ALA A 441 7.74 -16.25 6.91
C ALA A 441 6.27 -16.72 6.88
N THR A 442 5.76 -17.17 8.03
CA THR A 442 4.41 -17.73 8.15
C THR A 442 3.52 -16.78 8.95
N PHE A 443 2.46 -16.27 8.33
CA PHE A 443 1.47 -15.40 8.97
C PHE A 443 0.15 -16.15 9.11
N PHE A 444 -0.34 -16.30 10.34
CA PHE A 444 -1.54 -17.06 10.67
C PHE A 444 -2.54 -16.22 11.47
N GLY A 445 -3.81 -16.24 11.05
CA GLY A 445 -4.89 -15.47 11.67
C GLY A 445 -5.79 -16.34 12.53
N GLN A 446 -5.61 -16.30 13.85
CA GLN A 446 -6.48 -16.96 14.84
C GLN A 446 -7.02 -15.93 15.84
N CYS A 447 -8.25 -16.15 16.33
CA CYS A 447 -9.04 -15.21 17.14
C CYS A 447 -9.59 -15.83 18.44
N ASN A 448 -9.15 -17.03 18.78
CA ASN A 448 -9.70 -17.90 19.80
C ASN A 448 -8.68 -18.99 20.20
N ASP A 449 -8.96 -19.69 21.30
CA ASP A 449 -8.17 -20.83 21.80
C ASP A 449 -9.12 -21.80 22.53
N GLU A 450 -10.23 -22.17 21.89
CA GLU A 450 -11.27 -22.99 22.56
C GLU A 450 -10.78 -24.43 22.80
N TRP A 451 -9.83 -24.93 21.99
CA TRP A 451 -9.34 -26.31 22.13
C TRP A 451 -8.53 -26.55 23.40
N HIS A 452 -7.61 -25.64 23.76
CA HIS A 452 -6.85 -25.70 25.01
C HIS A 452 -7.75 -25.69 26.26
N VAL A 453 -8.85 -24.92 26.22
CA VAL A 453 -9.85 -24.85 27.30
C VAL A 453 -10.62 -26.19 27.46
N VAL A 454 -10.78 -26.93 26.36
CA VAL A 454 -11.67 -28.11 26.24
C VAL A 454 -10.91 -29.43 26.24
N GLY A 455 -10.12 -29.69 25.19
CA GLY A 455 -9.50 -31.00 24.90
C GLY A 455 -8.50 -31.40 25.97
N HIS A 456 -7.70 -30.45 26.46
CA HIS A 456 -6.67 -30.71 27.47
C HIS A 456 -7.23 -31.16 28.85
N ARG A 457 -8.56 -31.14 29.03
CA ARG A 457 -9.27 -31.62 30.24
C ARG A 457 -10.02 -32.94 30.06
N LYS A 458 -10.14 -33.45 28.83
CA LYS A 458 -10.79 -34.73 28.50
C LYS A 458 -10.17 -35.34 27.25
N LEU A 459 -9.33 -36.36 27.42
CA LEU A 459 -8.93 -37.25 26.32
C LEU A 459 -10.17 -38.08 25.88
N GLY A 460 -10.57 -37.94 24.62
CA GLY A 460 -11.68 -38.68 24.02
C GLY A 460 -12.14 -38.06 22.68
N ASP A 461 -12.76 -38.88 21.83
CA ASP A 461 -12.89 -38.64 20.38
C ASP A 461 -14.00 -37.65 19.97
N LYS A 462 -14.02 -36.45 20.56
CA LYS A 462 -14.98 -35.38 20.22
C LYS A 462 -14.27 -34.10 19.81
N PHE A 463 -14.50 -33.68 18.57
CA PHE A 463 -13.86 -32.53 17.95
C PHE A 463 -14.81 -31.33 17.86
N THR A 464 -14.40 -30.20 18.44
CA THR A 464 -15.06 -28.90 18.29
C THR A 464 -14.09 -27.97 17.56
N TYR A 465 -14.47 -27.48 16.39
CA TYR A 465 -13.67 -26.48 15.66
C TYR A 465 -13.94 -25.08 16.23
N PRO A 466 -12.90 -24.26 16.48
CA PRO A 466 -13.09 -22.95 17.11
C PRO A 466 -13.27 -21.83 16.06
N SER A 467 -14.40 -21.12 16.13
CA SER A 467 -14.63 -19.84 15.41
C SER A 467 -14.76 -18.66 16.41
N CYS A 468 -14.66 -17.40 15.95
CA CYS A 468 -14.35 -16.23 16.80
C CYS A 468 -15.39 -15.93 17.93
N LEU A 469 -15.18 -14.99 18.88
CA LEU A 469 -14.25 -13.85 18.94
C LEU A 469 -13.94 -13.46 20.41
N HIS A 470 -12.92 -12.62 20.65
CA HIS A 470 -12.81 -11.83 21.89
C HIS A 470 -12.26 -10.42 21.64
N GLU A 471 -13.01 -9.39 22.05
CA GLU A 471 -12.49 -8.04 22.29
C GLU A 471 -13.41 -7.30 23.27
N LEU A 472 -12.86 -6.75 24.36
CA LEU A 472 -13.39 -5.55 25.03
C LEU A 472 -12.36 -4.99 26.04
N ASN A 473 -12.44 -3.69 26.32
CA ASN A 473 -11.43 -2.96 27.07
C ASN A 473 -11.38 -3.24 28.59
N GLY A 474 -10.16 -3.42 29.10
CA GLY A 474 -9.74 -2.80 30.36
C GLY A 474 -9.83 -3.61 31.65
N LYS A 475 -8.71 -3.57 32.42
CA LYS A 475 -8.52 -4.04 33.80
C LYS A 475 -8.59 -5.56 34.01
N GLY A 476 -7.44 -6.15 34.35
CA GLY A 476 -7.34 -7.59 34.61
C GLY A 476 -7.99 -8.02 35.93
N HIS A 477 -8.77 -9.10 35.87
CA HIS A 477 -9.35 -9.77 37.03
C HIS A 477 -8.76 -11.17 37.22
N ARG A 478 -8.27 -11.47 38.42
CA ARG A 478 -7.78 -12.81 38.78
C ARG A 478 -8.98 -13.75 38.98
N TYR A 479 -9.07 -14.82 38.20
CA TYR A 479 -10.08 -15.86 38.42
C TYR A 479 -9.61 -16.89 39.45
N GLY A 480 -10.40 -17.07 40.51
CA GLY A 480 -10.12 -18.01 41.60
C GLY A 480 -10.51 -19.46 41.26
N ARG A 481 -9.88 -20.42 41.95
CA ARG A 481 -10.30 -21.83 41.92
C ARG A 481 -11.64 -22.00 42.62
N SER A 482 -12.62 -22.60 41.95
CA SER A 482 -13.73 -23.32 42.59
C SER A 482 -13.62 -24.82 42.27
N ARG A 483 -14.01 -25.68 43.22
CA ARG A 483 -14.09 -27.14 43.04
C ARG A 483 -15.56 -27.53 42.87
N GLY A 484 -15.94 -28.05 41.70
CA GLY A 484 -17.32 -28.45 41.40
C GLY A 484 -17.41 -29.37 40.18
N ARG A 485 -18.26 -30.40 40.30
CA ARG A 485 -18.46 -31.56 39.41
C ARG A 485 -18.34 -31.33 37.90
N GLN A 486 -17.71 -32.29 37.21
CA GLN A 486 -17.48 -32.36 35.76
C GLN A 486 -18.77 -32.26 34.91
N ARG A 487 -18.79 -31.34 33.93
CA ARG A 487 -19.36 -31.45 32.57
C ARG A 487 -18.63 -30.45 31.65
N ILE A 488 -18.51 -30.79 30.36
CA ILE A 488 -17.78 -30.09 29.25
C ILE A 488 -18.49 -30.61 27.98
N ILE A 489 -18.95 -29.78 27.02
CA ILE A 489 -18.17 -29.17 25.89
C ILE A 489 -18.63 -27.71 25.60
N HIS A 490 -17.76 -26.88 25.02
CA HIS A 490 -17.82 -25.40 25.09
C HIS A 490 -18.75 -24.73 24.08
N SER A 491 -19.97 -24.43 24.52
CA SER A 491 -20.91 -23.54 23.81
C SER A 491 -20.70 -22.04 24.12
N HIS A 492 -19.77 -21.70 25.02
CA HIS A 492 -19.72 -20.37 25.64
C HIS A 492 -19.55 -19.24 24.63
N SER A 493 -18.75 -19.42 23.58
CA SER A 493 -18.54 -18.40 22.54
C SER A 493 -19.84 -18.12 21.75
N PHE A 494 -20.59 -19.14 21.34
CA PHE A 494 -21.94 -18.99 20.78
C PHE A 494 -22.88 -18.28 21.77
N THR A 495 -22.94 -18.70 23.05
CA THR A 495 -23.82 -18.05 24.05
C THR A 495 -23.44 -16.60 24.32
N SER A 496 -22.16 -16.23 24.17
CA SER A 496 -21.67 -14.87 24.41
C SER A 496 -22.04 -13.95 23.25
N LEU A 497 -21.85 -14.41 22.01
CA LEU A 497 -22.15 -13.64 20.80
C LEU A 497 -23.65 -13.53 20.52
N SER A 498 -24.41 -14.59 20.81
CA SER A 498 -25.88 -14.55 20.87
C SER A 498 -26.34 -13.51 21.90
N ARG A 499 -25.76 -13.50 23.10
CA ARG A 499 -26.11 -12.55 24.16
C ARG A 499 -25.66 -11.10 23.90
N SER A 500 -24.69 -10.87 23.02
CA SER A 500 -24.40 -9.53 22.49
C SER A 500 -25.26 -9.13 21.29
N GLY A 501 -26.17 -9.99 20.82
CA GLY A 501 -27.12 -9.69 19.75
C GLY A 501 -26.48 -9.54 18.37
N VAL A 502 -25.37 -10.25 18.09
CA VAL A 502 -24.67 -10.17 16.79
C VAL A 502 -24.88 -11.39 15.89
N LEU A 503 -25.40 -12.50 16.44
CA LEU A 503 -25.69 -13.71 15.69
C LEU A 503 -27.11 -13.70 15.13
N SER A 504 -27.29 -14.26 13.94
CA SER A 504 -28.64 -14.53 13.40
C SER A 504 -29.31 -15.62 14.23
N ASP A 505 -30.55 -15.37 14.65
CA ASP A 505 -31.39 -16.39 15.30
C ASP A 505 -32.03 -17.33 14.27
N SER A 506 -32.10 -16.91 13.01
CA SER A 506 -32.99 -17.49 11.99
C SER A 506 -32.30 -18.23 10.84
N GLY A 507 -30.98 -18.08 10.61
CA GLY A 507 -30.29 -18.84 9.56
C GLY A 507 -28.85 -18.39 9.28
N ASN A 508 -28.49 -18.30 7.99
CA ASN A 508 -27.20 -17.82 7.53
C ASN A 508 -27.08 -16.26 7.55
N CYS A 509 -25.91 -15.71 7.20
CA CYS A 509 -25.72 -14.28 6.98
C CYS A 509 -26.59 -13.81 5.81
N LYS A 510 -27.71 -13.14 6.10
CA LYS A 510 -28.69 -12.68 5.09
C LYS A 510 -28.27 -11.36 4.45
N THR A 511 -27.12 -11.37 3.77
CA THR A 511 -26.53 -10.16 3.16
C THR A 511 -27.54 -9.46 2.23
N TYR A 512 -27.64 -8.14 2.36
CA TYR A 512 -28.53 -7.25 1.59
C TYR A 512 -30.04 -7.34 1.85
N ARG A 513 -30.52 -8.27 2.69
CA ARG A 513 -31.96 -8.52 2.88
C ARG A 513 -32.60 -7.57 3.88
N ASP A 514 -33.92 -7.42 3.80
CA ASP A 514 -34.74 -6.71 4.79
C ASP A 514 -34.85 -7.45 6.12
N ASP A 515 -34.96 -8.78 6.09
CA ASP A 515 -35.01 -9.66 7.26
C ASP A 515 -33.63 -9.95 7.89
N ALA A 516 -32.60 -9.19 7.55
CA ALA A 516 -31.21 -9.35 8.02
C ALA A 516 -31.06 -9.04 9.53
N ASP A 517 -30.86 -10.08 10.34
CA ASP A 517 -30.91 -10.06 11.82
C ASP A 517 -29.55 -10.27 12.52
N GLY A 518 -28.48 -10.60 11.80
CA GLY A 518 -27.18 -10.94 12.37
C GLY A 518 -26.36 -11.85 11.46
N TYR A 519 -25.15 -12.21 11.90
CA TYR A 519 -24.30 -13.15 11.16
C TYR A 519 -24.42 -14.59 11.68
N CYS A 520 -24.22 -15.56 10.80
CA CYS A 520 -24.11 -16.97 11.17
C CYS A 520 -22.63 -17.34 11.38
N ARG A 521 -22.29 -18.18 12.37
CA ARG A 521 -20.90 -18.62 12.57
C ARG A 521 -20.50 -19.71 11.57
N ALA A 522 -19.22 -19.74 11.22
CA ALA A 522 -18.70 -20.76 10.32
C ALA A 522 -17.31 -21.30 10.69
N ASP A 523 -17.05 -22.52 10.24
CA ASP A 523 -15.73 -23.14 10.20
C ASP A 523 -15.08 -22.87 8.84
N PHE A 524 -13.85 -22.38 8.79
CA PHE A 524 -13.03 -22.36 7.57
C PHE A 524 -11.56 -22.50 7.92
N SER A 525 -10.77 -23.02 6.98
CA SER A 525 -9.31 -22.90 6.99
C SER A 525 -8.80 -22.77 5.56
N GLY A 526 -7.77 -21.96 5.35
CA GLY A 526 -7.14 -21.79 4.04
C GLY A 526 -5.80 -21.07 4.14
N ALA A 527 -4.98 -21.24 3.12
CA ALA A 527 -3.64 -20.67 3.01
C ALA A 527 -3.39 -20.20 1.58
N VAL A 528 -2.55 -19.17 1.44
CA VAL A 528 -2.02 -18.70 0.15
C VAL A 528 -0.50 -18.55 0.28
N VAL A 529 0.24 -19.04 -0.70
CA VAL A 529 1.66 -18.75 -0.83
C VAL A 529 1.77 -17.38 -1.50
N LEU A 530 2.05 -16.37 -0.67
CA LEU A 530 2.36 -15.04 -1.15
C LEU A 530 3.85 -14.98 -1.47
N LYS A 531 4.15 -14.91 -2.76
CA LYS A 531 5.37 -14.24 -3.21
C LYS A 531 4.94 -12.82 -3.52
N ARG A 532 5.74 -11.80 -3.21
CA ARG A 532 5.41 -10.49 -3.78
C ARG A 532 5.48 -10.65 -5.33
N LEU A 533 4.66 -9.97 -6.13
CA LEU A 533 5.04 -9.72 -7.55
C LEU A 533 6.43 -9.05 -7.55
N ASP A 534 6.71 -8.37 -6.44
CA ASP A 534 8.00 -8.00 -5.97
C ASP A 534 8.96 -9.09 -5.34
N ASP A 535 8.64 -10.28 -4.80
CA ASP A 535 9.69 -11.35 -4.67
C ASP A 535 9.88 -12.06 -6.03
N VAL A 536 9.19 -11.53 -7.04
CA VAL A 536 9.51 -11.62 -8.45
C VAL A 536 10.24 -10.30 -8.95
N ILE A 537 10.33 -9.15 -8.18
CA ILE A 537 11.31 -7.96 -8.05
C ILE A 537 10.92 -6.82 -6.99
N THR A 538 11.63 -6.59 -5.83
CA THR A 538 11.17 -6.37 -4.37
C THR A 538 10.45 -5.10 -3.76
N SER A 539 9.44 -5.27 -2.84
CA SER A 539 8.76 -4.22 -2.00
C SER A 539 7.82 -4.64 -0.78
N ILE A 540 7.10 -3.70 -0.08
CA ILE A 540 6.34 -3.85 1.24
C ILE A 540 5.09 -2.86 1.45
N THR A 541 4.28 -2.97 2.55
CA THR A 541 2.85 -2.54 2.88
C THR A 541 2.59 -1.16 3.62
N THR A 542 1.61 -0.72 4.50
CA THR A 542 0.27 -1.08 5.15
C THR A 542 -0.78 0.12 5.33
N SER A 543 -1.45 0.38 6.51
CA SER A 543 -2.84 0.97 6.69
C SER A 543 -3.34 1.46 8.11
N ASP A 544 -4.39 2.33 8.23
CA ASP A 544 -5.29 2.51 9.43
C ASP A 544 -6.71 3.09 9.12
N ALA A 545 -7.74 2.70 9.91
CA ALA A 545 -9.21 2.59 9.68
C ALA A 545 -10.00 3.67 8.90
N ALA A 546 -9.76 4.97 9.11
CA ALA A 546 -10.31 6.00 8.19
C ALA A 546 -9.60 5.99 6.81
N ALA A 547 -8.70 5.01 6.59
CA ALA A 547 -8.74 4.02 5.51
C ALA A 547 -10.14 3.87 4.88
N GLN A 548 -10.78 2.70 4.93
CA GLN A 548 -11.92 2.28 4.08
C GLN A 548 -12.02 3.07 2.76
N GLU A 549 -12.73 4.20 2.71
CA GLU A 549 -12.73 5.17 1.59
C GLU A 549 -11.32 5.64 1.13
N ARG A 550 -10.52 6.26 2.00
CA ARG A 550 -9.11 6.60 1.71
C ARG A 550 -8.24 5.39 1.40
N LEU A 551 -8.62 4.18 1.83
CA LEU A 551 -7.89 2.93 1.52
C LEU A 551 -8.27 2.37 0.17
N PHE A 552 -9.54 2.40 -0.23
CA PHE A 552 -9.95 2.14 -1.59
C PHE A 552 -9.21 3.14 -2.50
N HIS A 553 -9.26 4.45 -2.21
CA HIS A 553 -8.43 5.42 -2.93
C HIS A 553 -6.90 5.22 -2.78
N LYS A 554 -6.37 4.59 -1.72
CA LYS A 554 -4.92 4.32 -1.56
C LYS A 554 -4.47 3.06 -2.30
N VAL A 555 -5.32 2.02 -2.34
CA VAL A 555 -5.10 0.79 -3.11
C VAL A 555 -5.23 1.11 -4.60
N LEU A 556 -6.30 1.81 -5.01
CA LEU A 556 -6.47 2.35 -6.37
C LEU A 556 -5.22 3.12 -6.81
N ARG A 557 -4.77 4.11 -6.03
CA ARG A 557 -3.55 4.89 -6.33
C ARG A 557 -2.23 4.11 -6.21
N LYS A 558 -2.12 3.05 -5.38
CA LYS A 558 -0.92 2.19 -5.30
C LYS A 558 -0.86 1.14 -6.41
N ALA A 559 -2.00 0.72 -6.95
CA ALA A 559 -2.11 -0.24 -8.04
C ALA A 559 -2.31 0.44 -9.41
N CYS A 560 -2.25 1.78 -9.46
CA CYS A 560 -2.40 2.62 -10.66
C CYS A 560 -3.70 2.38 -11.44
N VAL A 561 -4.81 2.11 -10.74
CA VAL A 561 -6.15 1.89 -11.31
C VAL A 561 -7.16 2.90 -10.74
N THR A 562 -8.20 3.21 -11.49
CA THR A 562 -9.26 4.15 -11.08
C THR A 562 -10.52 3.39 -10.61
N PRO A 563 -11.50 4.07 -9.96
CA PRO A 563 -12.77 3.43 -9.59
C PRO A 563 -13.50 2.78 -10.78
N GLU A 564 -13.31 3.31 -11.98
CA GLU A 564 -13.93 2.84 -13.22
C GLU A 564 -13.31 1.52 -13.72
N ASP A 565 -12.06 1.22 -13.38
CA ASP A 565 -11.39 -0.06 -13.71
C ASP A 565 -11.90 -1.22 -12.84
N ILE A 566 -12.35 -0.96 -11.61
CA ILE A 566 -12.85 -2.01 -10.70
C ILE A 566 -14.10 -2.66 -11.28
N SER A 567 -14.04 -3.95 -11.62
CA SER A 567 -15.18 -4.67 -12.23
C SER A 567 -15.94 -5.60 -11.27
N TYR A 568 -15.57 -5.68 -9.99
CA TYR A 568 -16.27 -6.43 -8.94
C TYR A 568 -15.91 -5.91 -7.54
N VAL A 569 -16.81 -5.98 -6.57
CA VAL A 569 -16.48 -5.80 -5.15
C VAL A 569 -17.04 -6.95 -4.32
N GLU A 570 -16.15 -7.73 -3.73
CA GLU A 570 -16.46 -8.57 -2.58
C GLU A 570 -16.53 -7.67 -1.35
N ILE A 571 -17.69 -7.61 -0.69
CA ILE A 571 -17.87 -6.84 0.55
C ILE A 571 -17.78 -7.77 1.76
N ASN A 572 -17.67 -7.19 2.94
CA ASN A 572 -17.71 -7.97 4.18
C ASN A 572 -19.13 -8.51 4.45
N GLY A 573 -20.18 -7.70 4.28
CA GLY A 573 -21.57 -8.17 4.08
C GLY A 573 -22.08 -9.18 5.11
N THR A 574 -22.02 -8.84 6.40
CA THR A 574 -22.35 -9.75 7.50
C THR A 574 -23.83 -10.12 7.64
N GLY A 575 -24.75 -9.47 6.91
CA GLY A 575 -26.19 -9.71 7.04
C GLY A 575 -26.78 -8.92 8.21
N THR A 576 -26.41 -7.64 8.31
CA THR A 576 -26.91 -6.72 9.34
C THR A 576 -27.48 -5.45 8.70
N GLN A 577 -28.68 -5.01 9.12
CA GLN A 577 -29.33 -3.84 8.50
C GLN A 577 -28.49 -2.56 8.53
N VAL A 578 -27.61 -2.40 9.54
CA VAL A 578 -26.73 -1.24 9.71
C VAL A 578 -25.39 -1.42 8.97
N GLY A 579 -24.73 -2.57 9.12
CA GLY A 579 -23.41 -2.84 8.52
C GLY A 579 -23.47 -2.90 7.00
N ASP A 580 -24.38 -3.71 6.46
CA ASP A 580 -24.58 -3.86 5.01
C ASP A 580 -24.93 -2.51 4.34
N LYS A 581 -25.65 -1.63 5.06
CA LYS A 581 -25.98 -0.27 4.61
C LYS A 581 -24.75 0.64 4.58
N ALA A 582 -23.92 0.60 5.62
CA ALA A 582 -22.69 1.39 5.68
C ALA A 582 -21.70 0.97 4.59
N GLU A 583 -21.51 -0.34 4.41
CA GLU A 583 -20.65 -0.91 3.36
C GLU A 583 -21.16 -0.53 1.95
N MET A 584 -22.46 -0.70 1.67
CA MET A 584 -23.02 -0.32 0.36
C MET A 584 -23.01 1.20 0.12
N GLY A 585 -23.14 2.01 1.17
CA GLY A 585 -22.97 3.47 1.09
C GLY A 585 -21.54 3.87 0.70
N ALA A 586 -20.53 3.21 1.28
CA ALA A 586 -19.12 3.43 0.92
C ALA A 586 -18.84 3.01 -0.54
N VAL A 587 -19.35 1.84 -0.97
CA VAL A 587 -19.25 1.37 -2.36
C VAL A 587 -19.90 2.39 -3.31
N SER A 588 -21.16 2.80 -3.06
CA SER A 588 -21.84 3.76 -3.94
C SER A 588 -21.20 5.15 -3.94
N SER A 589 -20.47 5.55 -2.90
CA SER A 589 -19.71 6.81 -2.87
C SER A 589 -18.48 6.73 -3.78
N VAL A 590 -17.62 5.74 -3.56
CA VAL A 590 -16.33 5.58 -4.26
C VAL A 590 -16.53 5.25 -5.75
N PHE A 591 -17.53 4.43 -6.09
CA PHE A 591 -17.83 4.01 -7.45
C PHE A 591 -18.93 4.85 -8.12
N SER A 592 -19.11 6.10 -7.70
CA SER A 592 -20.17 7.00 -8.20
C SER A 592 -19.99 7.54 -9.62
N LYS A 593 -18.79 7.46 -10.20
CA LYS A 593 -18.40 8.15 -11.45
C LYS A 593 -18.25 7.26 -12.70
N ARG A 594 -18.87 6.08 -12.71
CA ARG A 594 -18.83 5.14 -13.85
C ARG A 594 -19.53 5.69 -15.10
N ARG A 595 -19.22 5.10 -16.26
CA ARG A 595 -19.92 5.43 -17.53
C ARG A 595 -21.39 5.00 -17.44
N ASP A 596 -22.26 5.76 -18.10
CA ASP A 596 -23.71 5.59 -17.94
C ASP A 596 -24.17 4.25 -18.54
N GLY A 597 -24.57 3.31 -17.68
CA GLY A 597 -24.89 1.92 -18.04
C GLY A 597 -23.89 0.85 -17.56
N GLU A 598 -22.71 1.24 -17.04
CA GLU A 598 -21.72 0.30 -16.49
C GLU A 598 -22.01 -0.05 -15.03
N LEU A 599 -22.76 -1.15 -14.83
CA LEU A 599 -23.05 -1.68 -13.50
C LEU A 599 -21.87 -2.48 -12.93
N LEU A 600 -21.37 -2.07 -11.77
CA LEU A 600 -20.43 -2.78 -10.90
C LEU A 600 -21.16 -3.90 -10.13
N PRO A 601 -20.83 -5.19 -10.33
CA PRO A 601 -21.41 -6.26 -9.54
C PRO A 601 -20.78 -6.34 -8.14
N VAL A 602 -21.61 -6.66 -7.14
CA VAL A 602 -21.21 -6.79 -5.72
C VAL A 602 -21.72 -8.10 -5.13
N GLY A 603 -21.01 -8.63 -4.12
CA GLY A 603 -21.42 -9.84 -3.41
C GLY A 603 -20.67 -10.07 -2.10
N ALA A 604 -21.08 -11.09 -1.35
CA ALA A 604 -20.43 -11.53 -0.12
C ALA A 604 -20.58 -13.05 0.08
N ILE A 605 -19.44 -13.75 0.17
CA ILE A 605 -19.34 -15.20 0.43
C ILE A 605 -20.01 -15.64 1.73
N LYS A 606 -20.17 -14.71 2.68
CA LYS A 606 -20.78 -15.01 3.99
C LYS A 606 -22.23 -15.50 3.87
N ALA A 607 -22.95 -15.20 2.79
CA ALA A 607 -24.28 -15.76 2.53
C ALA A 607 -24.26 -17.23 2.05
N ASN A 608 -23.13 -17.71 1.51
CA ASN A 608 -22.93 -19.13 1.20
C ASN A 608 -22.48 -19.90 2.45
N LEU A 609 -21.40 -19.41 3.07
CA LEU A 609 -20.58 -20.17 4.02
C LEU A 609 -20.63 -19.66 5.46
N GLY A 610 -21.41 -18.62 5.76
CA GLY A 610 -21.39 -17.96 7.07
C GLY A 610 -20.12 -17.12 7.32
N HIS A 611 -20.01 -16.57 8.52
CA HIS A 611 -18.86 -15.78 8.95
C HIS A 611 -17.82 -16.67 9.65
N SER A 612 -16.77 -17.01 8.92
CA SER A 612 -15.63 -17.81 9.41
C SER A 612 -14.60 -17.02 10.24
N GLY A 613 -15.04 -15.92 10.85
CA GLY A 613 -14.19 -15.15 11.77
C GLY A 613 -12.92 -14.59 11.14
N ALA A 614 -11.76 -14.89 11.73
CA ALA A 614 -10.44 -14.47 11.24
C ALA A 614 -10.11 -15.05 9.86
N ALA A 615 -10.70 -16.20 9.50
CA ALA A 615 -10.53 -16.82 8.19
C ALA A 615 -11.50 -16.25 7.12
N ALA A 616 -12.36 -15.27 7.46
CA ALA A 616 -13.32 -14.68 6.52
C ALA A 616 -12.63 -14.10 5.29
N GLY A 617 -11.68 -13.18 5.47
CA GLY A 617 -10.95 -12.57 4.34
C GLY A 617 -10.16 -13.58 3.49
N MET A 618 -9.76 -14.72 4.07
CA MET A 618 -9.16 -15.82 3.29
C MET A 618 -10.20 -16.51 2.41
N SER A 619 -11.38 -16.84 2.96
CA SER A 619 -12.47 -17.44 2.19
C SER A 619 -12.93 -16.50 1.06
N SER A 620 -13.07 -15.21 1.33
CA SER A 620 -13.41 -14.21 0.31
C SER A 620 -12.32 -14.06 -0.76
N LEU A 621 -11.04 -14.06 -0.37
CA LEU A 621 -9.90 -14.02 -1.29
C LEU A 621 -9.83 -15.25 -2.21
N LEU A 622 -10.13 -16.44 -1.70
CA LEU A 622 -10.14 -17.67 -2.51
C LEU A 622 -11.30 -17.66 -3.53
N LYS A 623 -12.50 -17.24 -3.13
CA LYS A 623 -13.62 -16.97 -4.07
C LYS A 623 -13.18 -16.00 -5.16
N SER A 624 -12.53 -14.91 -4.74
CA SER A 624 -12.05 -13.83 -5.59
C SER A 624 -11.03 -14.31 -6.64
N ILE A 625 -10.06 -15.14 -6.23
CA ILE A 625 -9.09 -15.77 -7.15
C ILE A 625 -9.80 -16.73 -8.12
N PHE A 626 -10.79 -17.49 -7.66
CA PHE A 626 -11.56 -18.35 -8.57
C PHE A 626 -12.39 -17.58 -9.60
N MET A 627 -12.96 -16.43 -9.22
CA MET A 627 -13.67 -15.56 -10.17
C MET A 627 -12.75 -15.06 -11.31
N PHE A 628 -11.47 -14.78 -11.02
CA PHE A 628 -10.45 -14.57 -12.03
C PHE A 628 -10.19 -15.83 -12.87
N GLN A 629 -9.79 -16.93 -12.23
CA GLN A 629 -9.36 -18.17 -12.92
C GLN A 629 -10.45 -18.77 -13.82
N LYS A 630 -11.72 -18.64 -13.42
CA LYS A 630 -12.89 -19.22 -14.09
C LYS A 630 -13.66 -18.18 -14.92
N GLY A 631 -13.19 -16.92 -14.98
CA GLY A 631 -13.78 -15.83 -15.77
C GLY A 631 -15.27 -15.56 -15.50
N THR A 632 -15.74 -15.83 -14.27
CA THR A 632 -17.17 -16.00 -13.95
C THR A 632 -17.51 -15.35 -12.61
N ILE A 633 -18.59 -14.56 -12.58
CA ILE A 633 -19.16 -14.02 -11.34
C ILE A 633 -20.28 -14.97 -10.85
N PRO A 634 -20.21 -15.51 -9.62
CA PRO A 634 -21.23 -16.40 -9.07
C PRO A 634 -22.54 -15.64 -8.72
N PRO A 635 -23.65 -16.35 -8.46
CA PRO A 635 -24.84 -15.75 -7.87
C PRO A 635 -24.63 -15.42 -6.38
N GLN A 636 -25.33 -14.41 -5.88
CA GLN A 636 -25.39 -14.13 -4.44
C GLN A 636 -26.36 -15.12 -3.76
N ALA A 637 -25.87 -15.90 -2.79
CA ALA A 637 -26.71 -16.84 -2.05
C ALA A 637 -27.79 -16.14 -1.21
N GLY A 638 -28.89 -16.86 -0.95
CA GLY A 638 -30.04 -16.36 -0.18
C GLY A 638 -30.91 -15.33 -0.92
N MET A 639 -30.71 -15.15 -2.23
CA MET A 639 -31.40 -14.20 -3.11
C MET A 639 -31.97 -14.90 -4.36
N PRO A 640 -32.96 -14.33 -5.07
CA PRO A 640 -33.61 -13.04 -4.84
C PRO A 640 -34.54 -13.02 -3.60
N HIS A 641 -34.58 -11.88 -2.93
CA HIS A 641 -35.41 -11.58 -1.77
C HIS A 641 -35.74 -10.07 -1.78
N THR A 642 -36.58 -9.61 -0.85
CA THR A 642 -36.73 -8.18 -0.58
C THR A 642 -35.39 -7.60 -0.08
N LEU A 643 -34.96 -6.50 -0.70
CA LEU A 643 -33.76 -5.75 -0.30
C LEU A 643 -34.00 -4.94 0.96
N ASN A 644 -32.94 -4.74 1.76
CA ASN A 644 -32.93 -3.91 2.96
C ASN A 644 -33.54 -2.52 2.67
N PRO A 645 -34.70 -2.15 3.27
CA PRO A 645 -35.40 -0.90 2.98
C PRO A 645 -34.63 0.33 3.47
N ASN A 646 -33.58 0.14 4.26
CA ASN A 646 -32.68 1.21 4.68
C ASN A 646 -31.64 1.57 3.61
N PHE A 647 -31.50 0.79 2.52
CA PHE A 647 -30.74 1.18 1.34
C PHE A 647 -31.48 2.28 0.57
N PRO A 648 -30.79 3.26 -0.05
CA PRO A 648 -31.44 4.24 -0.91
C PRO A 648 -32.25 3.58 -2.04
N PRO A 649 -33.44 4.13 -2.38
CA PRO A 649 -34.28 3.56 -3.44
C PRO A 649 -33.51 3.41 -4.75
N LEU A 650 -33.64 2.25 -5.42
CA LEU A 650 -33.00 2.00 -6.70
C LEU A 650 -33.30 3.09 -7.75
N THR A 651 -34.46 3.74 -7.66
CA THR A 651 -34.90 4.84 -8.54
C THR A 651 -34.28 6.21 -8.23
N GLN A 652 -33.58 6.41 -7.10
CA GLN A 652 -32.83 7.63 -6.85
C GLN A 652 -31.52 7.64 -7.66
N ARG A 653 -31.20 8.81 -8.24
CA ARG A 653 -30.12 8.98 -9.23
C ARG A 653 -28.79 8.43 -8.72
N GLY A 654 -28.30 7.38 -9.37
CA GLY A 654 -27.03 6.71 -9.08
C GLY A 654 -27.19 5.22 -8.80
N TRP A 655 -28.04 4.82 -7.85
CA TRP A 655 -27.95 3.49 -7.24
C TRP A 655 -28.24 2.33 -8.22
N SER A 656 -29.32 2.40 -8.99
CA SER A 656 -29.60 1.44 -10.08
C SER A 656 -28.70 1.57 -11.32
N LYS A 657 -27.90 2.65 -11.42
CA LYS A 657 -26.93 2.87 -12.50
C LYS A 657 -25.52 2.41 -12.14
N ILE A 658 -25.23 2.17 -10.86
CA ILE A 658 -23.90 1.81 -10.36
C ILE A 658 -23.82 0.33 -9.99
N VAL A 659 -24.85 -0.28 -9.39
CA VAL A 659 -24.71 -1.65 -8.81
C VAL A 659 -25.50 -2.70 -9.60
N ARG A 660 -24.83 -3.79 -10.00
CA ARG A 660 -25.49 -5.02 -10.48
C ARG A 660 -25.59 -6.03 -9.35
N TRP A 661 -26.76 -6.61 -9.20
CA TRP A 661 -26.96 -7.76 -8.33
C TRP A 661 -27.04 -9.02 -9.19
N ASN A 662 -26.23 -10.03 -8.91
CA ASN A 662 -26.27 -11.28 -9.64
C ASN A 662 -27.14 -12.30 -8.89
N TRP A 663 -28.45 -12.25 -9.12
CA TRP A 663 -29.40 -13.07 -8.35
C TRP A 663 -29.54 -14.52 -8.84
N ASN A 664 -29.53 -14.75 -10.16
CA ASN A 664 -30.19 -15.95 -10.73
C ASN A 664 -29.27 -16.93 -11.49
N ALA A 665 -28.08 -16.52 -11.95
CA ALA A 665 -27.20 -17.38 -12.75
C ALA A 665 -25.74 -16.85 -12.74
N PRO A 666 -24.72 -17.73 -12.90
CA PRO A 666 -23.35 -17.27 -13.14
C PRO A 666 -23.25 -16.46 -14.44
N CYS A 667 -22.46 -15.39 -14.47
CA CYS A 667 -22.26 -14.58 -15.67
C CYS A 667 -20.78 -14.46 -16.08
N LEU A 668 -20.54 -14.49 -17.40
CA LEU A 668 -19.21 -14.38 -18.00
C LEU A 668 -18.66 -12.96 -17.89
N VAL A 669 -17.39 -12.83 -17.55
CA VAL A 669 -16.67 -11.55 -17.55
C VAL A 669 -16.33 -11.15 -18.99
N GLY A 670 -16.86 -10.02 -19.44
CA GLY A 670 -16.46 -9.40 -20.70
C GLY A 670 -15.02 -8.89 -20.64
N ARG A 671 -14.32 -8.79 -21.78
CA ARG A 671 -12.89 -8.38 -21.83
C ARG A 671 -12.65 -6.96 -21.28
N LEU A 672 -12.37 -6.87 -19.98
CA LEU A 672 -11.68 -5.78 -19.27
C LEU A 672 -11.20 -6.32 -17.92
N GLY A 673 -10.25 -5.62 -17.29
CA GLY A 673 -9.59 -6.12 -16.08
C GLY A 673 -10.54 -6.28 -14.91
N LEU A 674 -10.59 -7.48 -14.32
CA LEU A 674 -11.22 -7.68 -13.02
C LEU A 674 -10.23 -7.21 -11.94
N TYR A 675 -10.71 -6.51 -10.93
CA TYR A 675 -9.90 -6.01 -9.82
C TYR A 675 -10.76 -6.09 -8.57
N ILE A 676 -10.19 -6.58 -7.46
CA ILE A 676 -10.94 -6.96 -6.26
C ILE A 676 -10.38 -6.22 -5.04
N LEU A 677 -11.28 -5.65 -4.25
CA LEU A 677 -10.97 -4.79 -3.10
C LEU A 677 -11.29 -5.46 -1.76
N GLU A 678 -10.57 -6.53 -1.42
CA GLU A 678 -10.61 -7.11 -0.08
C GLU A 678 -9.23 -7.59 0.38
N LEU A 679 -8.72 -6.98 1.46
CA LEU A 679 -7.55 -7.47 2.20
C LEU A 679 -7.52 -6.93 3.64
N ILE A 680 -8.70 -6.79 4.26
CA ILE A 680 -8.87 -6.21 5.59
C ILE A 680 -8.76 -7.31 6.66
N PHE A 681 -7.52 -7.69 7.00
CA PHE A 681 -7.10 -8.09 8.36
C PHE A 681 -5.57 -8.31 8.45
N LEU A 682 -4.93 -8.83 7.40
CA LEU A 682 -3.49 -9.10 7.34
C LEU A 682 -2.61 -7.84 7.49
N SER A 683 -3.10 -6.67 7.06
CA SER A 683 -2.32 -5.43 7.01
C SER A 683 -2.07 -4.74 8.36
N ARG A 684 -2.41 -5.37 9.50
CA ARG A 684 -2.10 -4.85 10.85
C ARG A 684 -1.08 -5.68 11.63
N LEU A 685 -0.67 -6.84 11.11
CA LEU A 685 0.49 -7.60 11.63
C LEU A 685 1.77 -7.18 10.88
N LEU A 686 1.70 -7.02 9.56
CA LEU A 686 2.83 -6.74 8.66
C LEU A 686 3.38 -5.29 8.67
N ILE A 687 3.39 -4.61 9.82
CA ILE A 687 4.12 -3.32 9.98
C ILE A 687 4.56 -3.01 11.42
N ASP A 688 3.84 -3.56 12.40
CA ASP A 688 4.15 -3.38 13.83
C ASP A 688 4.97 -4.57 14.39
N SER A 689 5.57 -5.36 13.48
CA SER A 689 6.61 -6.38 13.68
C SER A 689 7.60 -6.35 12.52
#